data_AF-A0AAE4SBH0-F1
#
_entry.id   AF-A0AAE4SBH0-F1
#
_cell.length_a   1.000
_cell.length_b   1.000
_cell.length_c   1.000
_cell.angle_alpha   90.00
_cell.angle_beta   90.00
_cell.angle_gamma   90.00
#
_symmetry.space_group_name_H-M   'P 1'
#
loop_
_entity.id
_entity.type
_entity.pdbx_description
1 polymer ?
#
loop_
_entity_poly.entity_id
_entity_poly.type
_entity_poly.pdbx_seq_one_letter_code
_entity_poly.pdbx_strand_id
1 'polypeptide(L)'
;MQLNTTVHNIGNKKCNSLDTNYFFKFVRENYLNLLPHTAVTFRQSSGQPHSAGLCSDIFVLSRETTIRSQVYVLCFVEDSKITQIYMVHNLNNLKTVINKTIYSMNRQLLLSLVIIVVVVCAGAIVLISIASAPSPEPTHVSVSDDMVQMSEEFYQSIDVITDEIADAMHDVAEELSTCTPDDPEAKEILRDLFDKYPNSAGIAWVSADNTIISVPVYSMDHVLTSRGFTDITEKSFTGRDVILTDPVMSNVYGMVVCFIVPVYAADGSYNGYLCFAHLPITLLNETPDTPYYKDTKYELWIANSDGTVFCHPDLSTIGYNYYTNAFYRGPGKSFSGIRAIIENNEGTTSYEFYDLSNTDVVEKVSIWKTLSFGGQDLRLVLLNYPYKVPEVSLPDTVNLAEITDVTQALYLYAKKYGKGATLAAMNDPSGPFSNTGTKIFAISTDGVVLSMPSKDKIVGLNRINYQDAYGIRQVATMINRVSQGGGYVHYYSDPLSSKNQTILGLAYVLPVDETWFVGSEKSVLNHTVSFNPDMRSKLVRAVQPLQEYVNVHGKEQTLAALNDPSGELINPDISFVAISYDGKLLADASKPDMIGDDVFSLVGPHGTSITRDLVLIAKQGGGFEYVETRDADNFMLSLTYVESVDDEWFIAGSIELSSHPIVLS
;
A
#
# COMPACT_ATOMS: atom_id res chain seq x y z
N MET A 1 12.39 -71.04 -45.39
CA MET A 1 12.28 -69.86 -46.27
C MET A 1 12.16 -68.63 -45.39
N GLN A 2 12.98 -67.60 -45.62
CA GLN A 2 12.88 -66.33 -44.91
C GLN A 2 11.61 -65.59 -45.35
N LEU A 3 10.79 -65.15 -44.40
CA LEU A 3 9.80 -64.11 -44.64
C LEU A 3 10.35 -62.80 -44.10
N ASN A 4 10.82 -61.95 -45.02
CA ASN A 4 11.39 -60.64 -44.72
C ASN A 4 10.38 -59.81 -43.91
N THR A 5 10.80 -59.38 -42.72
CA THR A 5 10.03 -58.43 -41.91
C THR A 5 10.48 -57.02 -42.29
N THR A 6 9.96 -56.51 -43.41
CA THR A 6 10.33 -55.18 -43.91
C THR A 6 9.60 -54.09 -43.11
N VAL A 7 10.31 -53.48 -42.16
CA VAL A 7 9.80 -52.33 -41.40
C VAL A 7 10.12 -51.04 -42.17
N HIS A 8 9.11 -50.41 -42.75
CA HIS A 8 9.23 -49.10 -43.37
C HIS A 8 8.86 -48.01 -42.36
N ASN A 9 9.84 -47.24 -41.89
CA ASN A 9 9.58 -45.95 -41.24
C ASN A 9 9.33 -44.92 -42.35
N ILE A 10 8.13 -44.36 -42.42
CA ILE A 10 7.66 -43.51 -43.54
C ILE A 10 7.56 -42.02 -43.18
N GLY A 11 8.10 -41.63 -42.03
CA GLY A 11 8.34 -40.24 -41.62
C GLY A 11 7.14 -39.50 -40.99
N ASN A 12 7.46 -38.40 -40.29
CA ASN A 12 6.49 -37.53 -39.62
C ASN A 12 5.68 -36.69 -40.62
N LYS A 13 4.34 -36.75 -40.55
CA LYS A 13 3.46 -35.78 -41.23
C LYS A 13 2.29 -35.38 -40.32
N LYS A 14 1.93 -34.09 -40.33
CA LYS A 14 0.74 -33.58 -39.62
C LYS A 14 -0.53 -34.19 -40.23
N CYS A 15 -1.38 -34.74 -39.37
CA CYS A 15 -2.78 -35.01 -39.70
C CYS A 15 -3.61 -33.92 -39.00
N ASN A 16 -4.45 -33.19 -39.74
CA ASN A 16 -5.15 -32.03 -39.17
C ASN A 16 -6.50 -32.37 -38.51
N SER A 17 -6.89 -33.65 -38.46
CA SER A 17 -8.12 -34.10 -37.78
C SER A 17 -8.03 -35.57 -37.39
N LEU A 18 -8.46 -35.91 -36.17
CA LEU A 18 -8.56 -37.28 -35.64
C LEU A 18 -9.84 -38.05 -36.07
N ASP A 19 -10.48 -37.65 -37.17
CA ASP A 19 -11.56 -38.44 -37.78
C ASP A 19 -10.99 -39.68 -38.47
N THR A 20 -11.49 -40.85 -38.08
CA THR A 20 -11.12 -42.17 -38.61
C THR A 20 -11.28 -42.24 -40.14
N ASN A 21 -12.30 -41.57 -40.70
CA ASN A 21 -12.51 -41.50 -42.16
C ASN A 21 -11.42 -40.69 -42.85
N TYR A 22 -10.97 -39.59 -42.23
CA TYR A 22 -9.91 -38.74 -42.77
C TYR A 22 -8.54 -39.44 -42.68
N PHE A 23 -8.30 -40.18 -41.60
CA PHE A 23 -7.14 -41.07 -41.47
C PHE A 23 -7.13 -42.17 -42.54
N PHE A 24 -8.25 -42.88 -42.74
CA PHE A 24 -8.35 -43.90 -43.80
C PHE A 24 -8.15 -43.30 -45.19
N LYS A 25 -8.69 -42.12 -45.47
CA LYS A 25 -8.45 -41.38 -46.71
C LYS A 25 -6.97 -41.03 -46.88
N PHE A 26 -6.31 -40.47 -45.85
CA PHE A 26 -4.89 -40.12 -45.87
C PHE A 26 -3.99 -41.34 -46.16
N VAL A 27 -4.25 -42.48 -45.48
CA VAL A 27 -3.50 -43.72 -45.70
C VAL A 27 -3.75 -44.27 -47.11
N ARG A 28 -5.00 -44.22 -47.59
CA ARG A 28 -5.38 -44.57 -48.98
C ARG A 28 -4.65 -43.71 -50.01
N GLU A 29 -4.62 -42.40 -49.85
CA GLU A 29 -4.05 -41.48 -50.85
C GLU A 29 -2.52 -41.49 -50.88
N ASN A 30 -1.85 -41.65 -49.73
CA ASN A 30 -0.39 -41.54 -49.64
C ASN A 30 0.34 -42.89 -49.74
N TYR A 31 -0.31 -44.01 -49.40
CA TYR A 31 0.41 -45.29 -49.19
C TYR A 31 -0.21 -46.53 -49.87
N LEU A 32 -1.38 -46.45 -50.52
CA LEU A 32 -1.93 -47.61 -51.27
C LEU A 32 -1.06 -48.05 -52.45
N ASN A 33 -0.21 -47.18 -53.00
CA ASN A 33 0.72 -47.54 -54.08
C ASN A 33 1.77 -48.60 -53.65
N LEU A 34 1.86 -48.92 -52.35
CA LEU A 34 2.68 -49.99 -51.78
C LEU A 34 1.93 -51.34 -51.67
N LEU A 35 0.65 -51.41 -52.07
CA LEU A 35 -0.17 -52.62 -52.03
C LEU A 35 -0.68 -52.98 -53.45
N PRO A 36 -0.63 -54.26 -53.88
CA PRO A 36 -1.03 -54.64 -55.23
C PRO A 36 -2.54 -54.48 -55.46
N HIS A 37 -2.91 -53.96 -56.63
CA HIS A 37 -4.25 -53.48 -56.96
C HIS A 37 -5.39 -54.50 -56.72
N THR A 38 -6.17 -54.33 -55.66
CA THR A 38 -7.59 -54.73 -55.56
C THR A 38 -8.24 -54.12 -54.30
N ALA A 39 -9.56 -54.24 -54.16
CA ALA A 39 -10.31 -53.64 -53.06
C ALA A 39 -9.81 -54.06 -51.66
N VAL A 40 -9.65 -53.06 -50.78
CA VAL A 40 -9.22 -53.21 -49.39
C VAL A 40 -10.30 -52.64 -48.48
N THR A 41 -10.72 -53.43 -47.49
CA THR A 41 -11.73 -53.06 -46.48
C THR A 41 -11.07 -52.78 -45.14
N PHE A 42 -11.35 -51.60 -44.59
CA PHE A 42 -10.85 -51.15 -43.29
C PHE A 42 -11.86 -51.51 -42.19
N ARG A 43 -11.41 -52.07 -41.06
CA ARG A 43 -12.21 -52.18 -39.83
C ARG A 43 -11.37 -51.75 -38.62
N GLN A 44 -11.96 -50.93 -37.75
CA GLN A 44 -11.39 -50.61 -36.44
C GLN A 44 -11.68 -51.77 -35.47
N SER A 45 -10.71 -52.13 -34.64
CA SER A 45 -10.89 -53.11 -33.56
C SER A 45 -11.17 -52.34 -32.27
N SER A 46 -12.37 -52.51 -31.69
CA SER A 46 -12.78 -51.82 -30.47
C SER A 46 -12.08 -52.41 -29.22
N GLY A 47 -10.93 -51.86 -28.85
CA GLY A 47 -10.34 -52.00 -27.51
C GLY A 47 -10.50 -50.70 -26.73
N GLN A 48 -10.85 -50.75 -25.44
CA GLN A 48 -11.02 -49.53 -24.65
C GLN A 48 -9.68 -48.86 -24.30
N PRO A 49 -9.62 -47.52 -24.17
CA PRO A 49 -8.41 -46.82 -23.79
C PRO A 49 -8.10 -47.03 -22.30
N HIS A 50 -6.90 -47.49 -21.97
CA HIS A 50 -6.40 -47.40 -20.59
C HIS A 50 -5.86 -46.00 -20.31
N SER A 51 -6.15 -45.50 -19.12
CA SER A 51 -5.92 -44.12 -18.68
C SER A 51 -4.43 -43.81 -18.41
N ALA A 52 -3.66 -43.56 -19.47
CA ALA A 52 -2.33 -42.93 -19.39
C ALA A 52 -1.86 -42.38 -20.75
N GLY A 53 -2.29 -41.17 -21.13
CA GLY A 53 -1.59 -40.23 -22.03
C GLY A 53 -1.21 -40.61 -23.47
N LEU A 54 -1.35 -41.86 -23.92
CA LEU A 54 -0.86 -42.36 -25.21
C LEU A 54 -1.97 -43.09 -25.98
N CYS A 55 -2.63 -42.37 -26.91
CA CYS A 55 -3.62 -42.98 -27.80
C CYS A 55 -2.90 -43.81 -28.88
N SER A 56 -2.98 -45.14 -28.75
CA SER A 56 -2.34 -46.10 -29.66
C SER A 56 -3.39 -47.00 -30.30
N ASP A 57 -4.18 -46.43 -31.21
CA ASP A 57 -5.20 -47.15 -31.95
C ASP A 57 -4.61 -48.17 -32.92
N ILE A 58 -5.12 -49.42 -32.85
CA ILE A 58 -4.71 -50.53 -33.71
C ILE A 58 -5.75 -50.74 -34.81
N PHE A 59 -5.36 -50.45 -36.06
CA PHE A 59 -6.23 -50.63 -37.22
C PHE A 59 -5.89 -51.92 -37.97
N VAL A 60 -6.93 -52.72 -38.29
CA VAL A 60 -6.77 -54.00 -38.97
C VAL A 60 -7.25 -53.87 -40.41
N LEU A 61 -6.33 -54.15 -41.35
CA LEU A 61 -6.65 -54.22 -42.77
C LEU A 61 -6.92 -55.67 -43.18
N SER A 62 -8.12 -55.90 -43.72
CA SER A 62 -8.54 -57.22 -44.20
C SER A 62 -9.08 -57.15 -45.62
N ARG A 63 -8.71 -58.14 -46.43
CA ARG A 63 -9.19 -58.33 -47.79
C ARG A 63 -10.34 -59.33 -47.74
N GLU A 64 -11.54 -58.93 -48.17
CA GLU A 64 -12.66 -59.86 -48.33
C GLU A 64 -12.44 -60.75 -49.56
N THR A 65 -11.66 -61.82 -49.38
CA THR A 65 -11.74 -63.09 -50.12
C THR A 65 -10.77 -64.11 -49.51
N THR A 66 -11.31 -65.21 -48.97
CA THR A 66 -10.63 -66.49 -48.69
C THR A 66 -9.15 -66.46 -48.26
N ILE A 67 -8.93 -66.20 -46.97
CA ILE A 67 -7.93 -66.85 -46.09
C ILE A 67 -6.47 -66.93 -46.62
N ARG A 68 -5.62 -65.93 -46.30
CA ARG A 68 -4.29 -66.09 -45.61
C ARG A 68 -3.35 -64.87 -45.49
N SER A 69 -3.78 -63.64 -45.80
CA SER A 69 -2.91 -62.46 -45.64
C SER A 69 -3.64 -61.26 -45.04
N GLN A 70 -3.53 -61.10 -43.72
CA GLN A 70 -3.88 -59.85 -43.01
C GLN A 70 -2.61 -59.03 -42.81
N VAL A 71 -2.73 -57.70 -42.94
CA VAL A 71 -1.65 -56.75 -42.65
C VAL A 71 -2.10 -55.84 -41.52
N TYR A 72 -1.30 -55.76 -40.48
CA TYR A 72 -1.56 -54.95 -39.30
C TYR A 72 -0.82 -53.63 -39.45
N VAL A 73 -1.51 -52.51 -39.25
CA VAL A 73 -0.90 -51.18 -39.29
C VAL A 73 -1.01 -50.57 -37.90
N LEU A 74 0.14 -50.36 -37.25
CA LEU A 74 0.25 -49.68 -35.97
C LEU A 74 0.65 -48.23 -36.21
N CYS A 75 -0.08 -47.29 -35.60
CA CYS A 75 0.25 -45.88 -35.65
C CYS A 75 0.44 -45.35 -34.23
N PHE A 76 1.49 -44.57 -34.02
CA PHE A 76 1.70 -43.80 -32.79
C PHE A 76 1.34 -42.35 -33.06
N VAL A 77 0.47 -41.79 -32.20
CA VAL A 77 -0.02 -40.41 -32.30
C VAL A 77 0.32 -39.67 -31.02
N GLU A 78 0.94 -38.50 -31.18
CA GLU A 78 1.36 -37.61 -30.11
C GLU A 78 1.03 -36.17 -30.55
N ASP A 79 0.37 -35.39 -29.70
CA ASP A 79 -0.15 -34.03 -30.00
C ASP A 79 -0.89 -33.93 -31.35
N SER A 80 -1.79 -34.88 -31.62
CA SER A 80 -2.53 -35.02 -32.89
C SER A 80 -1.68 -35.20 -34.15
N LYS A 81 -0.39 -35.52 -34.02
CA LYS A 81 0.51 -35.86 -35.14
C LYS A 81 0.83 -37.34 -35.12
N ILE A 82 0.81 -37.97 -36.30
CA ILE A 82 1.33 -39.33 -36.44
C ILE A 82 2.86 -39.23 -36.46
N THR A 83 3.50 -39.77 -35.43
CA THR A 83 4.96 -39.75 -35.28
C THR A 83 5.61 -41.01 -35.87
N GLN A 84 4.94 -42.16 -35.80
CA GLN A 84 5.46 -43.42 -36.34
C GLN A 84 4.34 -44.30 -36.89
N ILE A 85 4.61 -45.00 -38.00
CA ILE A 85 3.74 -46.01 -38.59
C ILE A 85 4.54 -47.29 -38.80
N TYR A 86 3.97 -48.43 -38.41
CA TYR A 86 4.55 -49.76 -38.57
C TYR A 86 3.57 -50.66 -39.33
N MET A 87 4.03 -51.26 -40.43
CA MET A 87 3.28 -52.34 -41.11
C MET A 87 3.85 -53.69 -40.71
N VAL A 88 2.99 -54.62 -40.28
CA VAL A 88 3.39 -55.91 -39.72
C VAL A 88 2.50 -57.02 -40.30
N HIS A 89 3.11 -58.03 -40.90
CA HIS A 89 2.41 -59.15 -41.55
C HIS A 89 2.07 -60.32 -40.60
N ASN A 90 2.43 -60.23 -39.31
CA ASN A 90 2.20 -61.27 -38.31
C ASN A 90 2.15 -60.69 -36.88
N LEU A 91 1.03 -60.89 -36.18
CA LEU A 91 0.79 -60.42 -34.80
C LEU A 91 1.86 -60.85 -33.79
N ASN A 92 2.48 -62.03 -33.95
CA ASN A 92 3.48 -62.52 -32.99
C ASN A 92 4.75 -61.65 -32.96
N ASN A 93 5.08 -60.94 -34.04
CA ASN A 93 6.23 -60.03 -34.08
C ASN A 93 5.94 -58.68 -33.40
N LEU A 94 4.66 -58.36 -33.12
CA LEU A 94 4.25 -57.06 -32.56
C LEU A 94 4.76 -56.89 -31.11
N LYS A 95 4.66 -57.94 -30.29
CA LYS A 95 5.20 -57.95 -28.91
C LYS A 95 6.69 -57.65 -28.86
N THR A 96 7.47 -58.14 -29.83
CA THR A 96 8.93 -57.93 -29.88
C THR A 96 9.30 -56.48 -30.19
N VAL A 97 8.52 -55.80 -31.05
CA VAL A 97 8.71 -54.37 -31.35
C VAL A 97 8.32 -53.52 -30.16
N ILE A 98 7.11 -53.75 -29.60
CA ILE A 98 6.60 -53.02 -28.42
C ILE A 98 7.60 -53.13 -27.25
N ASN A 99 8.08 -54.34 -26.93
CA ASN A 99 9.05 -54.53 -25.85
C ASN A 99 10.38 -53.81 -26.09
N LYS A 100 10.89 -53.75 -27.34
CA LYS A 100 12.11 -52.99 -27.65
C LYS A 100 11.92 -51.48 -27.50
N THR A 101 10.78 -50.95 -27.97
CA THR A 101 10.47 -49.52 -27.86
C THR A 101 10.29 -49.09 -26.41
N ILE A 102 9.54 -49.87 -25.61
CA ILE A 102 9.38 -49.62 -24.17
C ILE A 102 10.72 -49.66 -23.43
N TYR A 103 11.61 -50.61 -23.75
CA TYR A 103 12.94 -50.67 -23.12
C TYR A 103 13.84 -49.47 -23.49
N SER A 104 13.71 -48.96 -24.72
CA SER A 104 14.38 -47.73 -25.17
C SER A 104 13.84 -46.48 -24.47
N MET A 105 12.51 -46.35 -24.37
CA MET A 105 11.85 -45.25 -23.68
C MET A 105 12.20 -45.26 -22.19
N ASN A 106 12.13 -46.40 -21.51
CA ASN A 106 12.52 -46.51 -20.09
C ASN A 106 14.00 -46.14 -19.87
N ARG A 107 14.91 -46.48 -20.80
CA ARG A 107 16.32 -46.07 -20.70
C ARG A 107 16.50 -44.56 -20.89
N GLN A 108 15.76 -43.93 -21.80
CA GLN A 108 15.78 -42.47 -21.95
C GLN A 108 15.13 -41.77 -20.74
N LEU A 109 13.99 -42.26 -20.24
CA LEU A 109 13.37 -41.77 -19.01
C LEU A 109 14.32 -41.89 -17.82
N LEU A 110 15.04 -43.01 -17.66
CA LEU A 110 16.02 -43.18 -16.57
C LEU A 110 17.18 -42.19 -16.71
N LEU A 111 17.69 -41.96 -17.93
CA LEU A 111 18.72 -40.94 -18.20
C LEU A 111 18.22 -39.52 -17.94
N SER A 112 17.01 -39.18 -18.37
CA SER A 112 16.37 -37.90 -18.08
C SER A 112 16.11 -37.71 -16.59
N LEU A 113 15.68 -38.75 -15.87
CA LEU A 113 15.49 -38.70 -14.43
C LEU A 113 16.82 -38.53 -13.69
N VAL A 114 17.88 -39.21 -14.12
CA VAL A 114 19.23 -39.02 -13.57
C VAL A 114 19.77 -37.63 -13.88
N ILE A 115 19.53 -37.08 -15.08
CA ILE A 115 19.90 -35.69 -15.41
C ILE A 115 19.10 -34.69 -14.58
N ILE A 116 17.78 -34.89 -14.40
CA ILE A 116 16.96 -34.05 -13.53
C ILE A 116 17.43 -34.13 -12.09
N VAL A 117 17.71 -35.32 -11.55
CA VAL A 117 18.28 -35.49 -10.20
C VAL A 117 19.65 -34.85 -10.10
N VAL A 118 20.52 -34.96 -11.10
CA VAL A 118 21.83 -34.27 -11.09
C VAL A 118 21.69 -32.75 -11.19
N VAL A 119 20.72 -32.23 -11.97
CA VAL A 119 20.44 -30.79 -12.08
C VAL A 119 19.75 -30.25 -10.82
N VAL A 120 18.87 -31.03 -10.18
CA VAL A 120 18.24 -30.69 -8.90
C VAL A 120 19.25 -30.79 -7.76
N CYS A 121 20.15 -31.78 -7.76
CA CYS A 121 21.24 -31.88 -6.79
C CYS A 121 22.31 -30.80 -7.02
N ALA A 122 22.67 -30.48 -8.26
CA ALA A 122 23.59 -29.38 -8.56
C ALA A 122 22.95 -28.03 -8.24
N GLY A 123 21.66 -27.84 -8.55
CA GLY A 123 20.86 -26.68 -8.17
C GLY A 123 20.72 -26.57 -6.65
N ALA A 124 20.52 -27.67 -5.94
CA ALA A 124 20.50 -27.73 -4.48
C ALA A 124 21.89 -27.48 -3.88
N ILE A 125 22.98 -27.98 -4.48
CA ILE A 125 24.35 -27.68 -4.05
C ILE A 125 24.68 -26.20 -4.31
N VAL A 126 24.20 -25.62 -5.41
CA VAL A 126 24.34 -24.18 -5.69
C VAL A 126 23.49 -23.35 -4.73
N LEU A 127 22.23 -23.74 -4.46
CA LEU A 127 21.38 -23.09 -3.45
C LEU A 127 21.94 -23.23 -2.04
N ILE A 128 22.49 -24.39 -1.68
CA ILE A 128 23.22 -24.59 -0.42
C ILE A 128 24.51 -23.76 -0.43
N SER A 129 25.22 -23.61 -1.55
CA SER A 129 26.43 -22.77 -1.63
C SER A 129 26.12 -21.27 -1.67
N ILE A 130 24.89 -20.87 -2.02
CA ILE A 130 24.38 -19.49 -1.93
C ILE A 130 23.84 -19.22 -0.51
N ALA A 131 23.24 -20.22 0.15
CA ALA A 131 22.78 -20.16 1.54
C ALA A 131 23.90 -20.43 2.58
N SER A 132 25.03 -20.99 2.14
CA SER A 132 26.26 -21.24 2.92
C SER A 132 27.43 -20.39 2.42
N ALA A 133 27.21 -19.51 1.44
CA ALA A 133 27.97 -18.28 1.43
C ALA A 133 27.65 -17.62 2.79
N PRO A 134 28.65 -17.30 3.62
CA PRO A 134 28.35 -16.57 4.84
C PRO A 134 27.55 -15.34 4.43
N SER A 135 26.38 -15.13 5.05
CA SER A 135 25.80 -13.79 5.07
C SER A 135 26.94 -12.87 5.48
N PRO A 136 27.24 -11.80 4.73
CA PRO A 136 28.37 -10.93 5.07
C PRO A 136 28.19 -10.58 6.54
N GLU A 137 29.14 -11.00 7.39
CA GLU A 137 29.05 -10.73 8.82
C GLU A 137 28.71 -9.25 8.97
N PRO A 138 27.71 -8.88 9.80
CA PRO A 138 27.33 -7.49 9.95
C PRO A 138 28.61 -6.73 10.21
N THR A 139 28.94 -5.82 9.29
CA THR A 139 30.18 -5.05 9.39
C THR A 139 30.06 -4.29 10.69
N HIS A 140 30.74 -4.77 11.74
CA HIS A 140 30.73 -4.13 13.05
C HIS A 140 31.45 -2.79 12.92
N VAL A 141 30.68 -1.79 12.52
CA VAL A 141 31.15 -0.42 12.35
C VAL A 141 31.23 0.20 13.74
N SER A 142 32.34 0.89 13.99
CA SER A 142 32.50 1.73 15.17
C SER A 142 31.49 2.88 15.11
N VAL A 143 30.49 2.82 15.97
CA VAL A 143 29.60 3.96 16.28
C VAL A 143 30.24 4.82 17.38
N SER A 144 29.81 6.07 17.50
CA SER A 144 30.30 6.99 18.53
C SER A 144 29.56 6.80 19.86
N ASP A 145 30.22 7.15 20.98
CA ASP A 145 29.66 6.95 22.33
C ASP A 145 28.30 7.66 22.53
N ASP A 146 28.09 8.82 21.91
CA ASP A 146 26.83 9.55 21.93
C ASP A 146 25.71 8.87 21.11
N MET A 147 26.06 8.10 20.08
CA MET A 147 25.12 7.26 19.34
C MET A 147 24.71 6.02 20.14
N VAL A 148 25.65 5.44 20.90
CA VAL A 148 25.35 4.33 21.83
C VAL A 148 24.44 4.81 22.96
N GLN A 149 24.77 5.94 23.58
CA GLN A 149 23.95 6.54 24.64
C GLN A 149 22.53 6.86 24.16
N MET A 150 22.38 7.56 23.03
CA MET A 150 21.05 7.89 22.50
C MET A 150 20.25 6.64 22.09
N SER A 151 20.90 5.58 21.61
CA SER A 151 20.23 4.31 21.30
C SER A 151 19.73 3.58 22.56
N GLU A 152 20.41 3.74 23.69
CA GLU A 152 19.99 3.18 24.98
C GLU A 152 18.84 3.99 25.58
N GLU A 153 18.96 5.32 25.58
CA GLU A 153 17.88 6.23 26.00
C GLU A 153 16.61 6.00 25.16
N PHE A 154 16.76 5.87 23.84
CA PHE A 154 15.65 5.57 22.93
C PHE A 154 15.00 4.22 23.22
N TYR A 155 15.80 3.17 23.45
CA TYR A 155 15.25 1.87 23.86
C TYR A 155 14.41 2.01 25.14
N GLN A 156 14.98 2.59 26.20
CA GLN A 156 14.34 2.70 27.51
C GLN A 156 13.08 3.56 27.47
N SER A 157 13.07 4.64 26.69
CA SER A 157 11.90 5.48 26.48
C SER A 157 10.74 4.71 25.84
N ILE A 158 11.00 3.91 24.81
CA ILE A 158 9.94 3.17 24.12
C ILE A 158 9.46 1.96 24.93
N ASP A 159 10.37 1.23 25.57
CA ASP A 159 10.09 0.12 26.50
C ASP A 159 9.11 0.58 27.60
N VAL A 160 9.43 1.68 28.28
CA VAL A 160 8.60 2.27 29.35
C VAL A 160 7.24 2.76 28.83
N ILE A 161 7.19 3.55 27.75
CA ILE A 161 5.89 4.10 27.30
C ILE A 161 4.96 3.03 26.73
N THR A 162 5.50 1.95 26.14
CA THR A 162 4.66 0.83 25.67
C THR A 162 4.01 0.08 26.83
N ASP A 163 4.76 -0.15 27.92
CA ASP A 163 4.24 -0.79 29.13
C ASP A 163 3.26 0.15 29.86
N GLU A 164 3.59 1.44 30.03
CA GLU A 164 2.69 2.41 30.68
C GLU A 164 1.34 2.58 29.95
N ILE A 165 1.33 2.49 28.61
CA ILE A 165 0.08 2.51 27.82
C ILE A 165 -0.69 1.19 28.01
N ALA A 166 -0.02 0.03 28.02
CA ALA A 166 -0.68 -1.26 28.21
C ALA A 166 -1.31 -1.39 29.61
N ASP A 167 -0.58 -1.04 30.67
CA ASP A 167 -1.07 -1.04 32.05
C ASP A 167 -2.30 -0.13 32.18
N ALA A 168 -2.23 1.10 31.65
CA ALA A 168 -3.35 2.03 31.66
C ALA A 168 -4.58 1.53 30.87
N MET A 169 -4.37 0.77 29.79
CA MET A 169 -5.46 0.12 29.07
C MET A 169 -6.04 -1.07 29.84
N HIS A 170 -5.23 -1.81 30.60
CA HIS A 170 -5.70 -2.91 31.44
C HIS A 170 -6.52 -2.41 32.64
N ASP A 171 -6.09 -1.35 33.31
CA ASP A 171 -6.87 -0.68 34.38
C ASP A 171 -8.26 -0.29 33.84
N VAL A 172 -8.31 0.39 32.69
CA VAL A 172 -9.54 0.82 32.03
C VAL A 172 -10.41 -0.36 31.58
N ALA A 173 -9.81 -1.47 31.12
CA ALA A 173 -10.56 -2.68 30.79
C ALA A 173 -11.18 -3.35 32.03
N GLU A 174 -10.55 -3.23 33.21
CA GLU A 174 -11.13 -3.68 34.49
C GLU A 174 -12.28 -2.77 34.94
N GLU A 175 -12.14 -1.44 34.85
CA GLU A 175 -13.22 -0.50 35.19
C GLU A 175 -14.48 -0.73 34.31
N LEU A 176 -14.27 -0.88 33.00
CA LEU A 176 -15.34 -1.17 32.03
C LEU A 176 -16.02 -2.53 32.23
N SER A 177 -15.44 -3.46 33.00
CA SER A 177 -16.05 -4.77 33.27
C SER A 177 -17.41 -4.71 33.98
N THR A 178 -17.68 -3.58 34.64
CA THR A 178 -18.93 -3.29 35.36
C THR A 178 -19.92 -2.42 34.57
N CYS A 179 -19.48 -1.85 33.45
CA CYS A 179 -20.26 -0.95 32.60
C CYS A 179 -20.93 -1.69 31.44
N THR A 180 -21.96 -1.06 30.85
CA THR A 180 -22.40 -1.34 29.48
C THR A 180 -21.81 -0.31 28.51
N PRO A 181 -21.65 -0.62 27.21
CA PRO A 181 -21.00 0.29 26.25
C PRO A 181 -21.70 1.66 26.08
N ASP A 182 -23.00 1.71 26.36
CA ASP A 182 -23.81 2.92 26.23
C ASP A 182 -23.75 3.84 27.45
N ASP A 183 -23.30 3.34 28.60
CA ASP A 183 -23.30 4.07 29.86
C ASP A 183 -22.42 5.33 29.78
N PRO A 184 -22.86 6.47 30.36
CA PRO A 184 -22.05 7.67 30.43
C PRO A 184 -20.69 7.45 31.12
N GLU A 185 -20.67 6.58 32.14
CA GLU A 185 -19.46 6.18 32.89
C GLU A 185 -18.44 5.50 31.97
N ALA A 186 -18.85 4.60 31.08
CA ALA A 186 -17.95 3.96 30.11
C ALA A 186 -17.29 4.99 29.16
N LYS A 187 -18.04 6.01 28.74
CA LYS A 187 -17.54 7.06 27.85
C LYS A 187 -16.59 8.00 28.57
N GLU A 188 -16.87 8.32 29.84
CA GLU A 188 -16.00 9.12 30.70
C GLU A 188 -14.67 8.39 30.96
N ILE A 189 -14.70 7.11 31.32
CA ILE A 189 -13.52 6.24 31.47
C ILE A 189 -12.67 6.21 30.18
N LEU A 190 -13.30 6.02 29.01
CA LEU A 190 -12.60 6.05 27.72
C LEU A 190 -12.00 7.44 27.41
N ARG A 191 -12.69 8.52 27.80
CA ARG A 191 -12.23 9.90 27.58
C ARG A 191 -11.04 10.23 28.46
N ASP A 192 -11.07 9.83 29.73
CA ASP A 192 -9.99 10.09 30.68
C ASP A 192 -8.69 9.39 30.22
N LEU A 193 -8.77 8.16 29.70
CA LEU A 193 -7.62 7.50 29.07
C LEU A 193 -7.17 8.21 27.79
N PHE A 194 -8.11 8.66 26.96
CA PHE A 194 -7.77 9.42 25.75
C PHE A 194 -7.05 10.72 26.10
N ASP A 195 -7.51 11.48 27.09
CA ASP A 195 -6.92 12.75 27.53
C ASP A 195 -5.60 12.58 28.29
N LYS A 196 -5.37 11.43 28.93
CA LYS A 196 -4.07 11.07 29.54
C LYS A 196 -2.92 11.00 28.50
N TYR A 197 -3.19 10.54 27.27
CA TYR A 197 -2.18 10.40 26.20
C TYR A 197 -2.50 11.35 25.04
N PRO A 198 -2.04 12.61 25.08
CA PRO A 198 -2.48 13.64 24.13
C PRO A 198 -2.14 13.33 22.67
N ASN A 199 -1.04 12.62 22.38
CA ASN A 199 -0.63 12.30 21.01
C ASN A 199 -1.17 10.96 20.47
N SER A 200 -2.09 10.32 21.21
CA SER A 200 -2.96 9.27 20.68
C SER A 200 -3.91 9.81 19.61
N ALA A 201 -4.30 8.94 18.67
CA ALA A 201 -5.18 9.28 17.57
C ALA A 201 -6.66 9.06 17.90
N GLY A 202 -7.00 8.07 18.73
CA GLY A 202 -8.36 7.79 19.18
C GLY A 202 -8.46 6.44 19.91
N ILE A 203 -9.50 6.25 20.73
CA ILE A 203 -9.76 5.01 21.47
C ILE A 203 -11.18 4.51 21.24
N ALA A 204 -11.35 3.19 21.24
CA ALA A 204 -12.62 2.52 21.03
C ALA A 204 -12.74 1.24 21.87
N TRP A 205 -13.92 0.99 22.43
CA TRP A 205 -14.34 -0.34 22.86
C TRP A 205 -15.00 -1.05 21.67
N VAL A 206 -14.48 -2.23 21.33
CA VAL A 206 -14.93 -3.05 20.20
C VAL A 206 -15.49 -4.37 20.74
N SER A 207 -16.60 -4.83 20.21
CA SER A 207 -17.27 -6.09 20.56
C SER A 207 -16.48 -7.34 20.14
N ALA A 208 -16.92 -8.50 20.64
CA ALA A 208 -16.41 -9.80 20.22
C ALA A 208 -16.65 -10.17 18.74
N ASP A 209 -17.54 -9.46 18.02
CA ASP A 209 -17.74 -9.61 16.57
C ASP A 209 -16.99 -8.53 15.73
N ASN A 210 -16.10 -7.78 16.40
CA ASN A 210 -15.27 -6.71 15.84
C ASN A 210 -16.07 -5.50 15.33
N THR A 211 -17.19 -5.19 15.97
CA THR A 211 -17.99 -3.97 15.76
C THR A 211 -17.63 -2.94 16.83
N ILE A 212 -17.45 -1.67 16.49
CA ILE A 212 -17.22 -0.65 17.52
C ILE A 212 -18.52 -0.44 18.30
N ILE A 213 -18.44 -0.48 19.62
CA ILE A 213 -19.60 -0.42 20.54
C ILE A 213 -19.53 0.75 21.52
N SER A 214 -18.35 1.30 21.80
CA SER A 214 -18.22 2.57 22.51
C SER A 214 -16.95 3.33 22.08
N VAL A 215 -17.01 4.65 22.22
CA VAL A 215 -15.95 5.62 21.94
C VAL A 215 -16.13 6.77 22.94
N PRO A 216 -15.07 7.53 23.29
CA PRO A 216 -15.26 8.72 24.12
C PRO A 216 -16.13 9.77 23.39
N VAL A 217 -16.08 9.77 22.04
CA VAL A 217 -16.74 10.73 21.13
C VAL A 217 -16.98 10.10 19.75
N TYR A 218 -18.17 10.09 19.12
CA TYR A 218 -19.56 10.18 19.63
C TYR A 218 -20.54 9.47 18.63
N SER A 219 -21.87 9.63 18.81
CA SER A 219 -22.99 9.13 17.97
C SER A 219 -23.01 7.62 17.63
N MET A 220 -23.89 6.89 18.33
CA MET A 220 -24.04 5.44 18.22
C MET A 220 -24.33 4.94 16.79
N ASP A 221 -25.09 5.68 15.98
CA ASP A 221 -25.55 5.22 14.66
C ASP A 221 -24.43 5.05 13.62
N HIS A 222 -23.35 5.85 13.71
CA HIS A 222 -22.17 5.68 12.86
C HIS A 222 -21.17 4.66 13.43
N VAL A 223 -21.10 4.58 14.76
CA VAL A 223 -20.19 3.68 15.49
C VAL A 223 -20.60 2.22 15.33
N LEU A 224 -21.90 1.90 15.47
CA LEU A 224 -22.45 0.54 15.34
C LEU A 224 -22.37 -0.08 13.93
N THR A 225 -21.99 0.70 12.91
CA THR A 225 -21.72 0.20 11.54
C THR A 225 -20.22 0.10 11.23
N SER A 226 -19.37 0.63 12.12
CA SER A 226 -17.91 0.63 11.99
C SER A 226 -17.31 -0.62 12.60
N ARG A 227 -16.29 -1.20 11.95
CA ARG A 227 -15.56 -2.37 12.46
C ARG A 227 -14.19 -1.98 13.01
N GLY A 228 -13.67 -2.77 13.94
CA GLY A 228 -12.29 -2.65 14.41
C GLY A 228 -11.27 -2.86 13.27
N PHE A 229 -10.06 -2.30 13.41
CA PHE A 229 -9.05 -2.30 12.34
C PHE A 229 -8.52 -3.68 11.93
N THR A 230 -8.73 -4.71 12.74
CA THR A 230 -8.28 -6.09 12.54
C THR A 230 -9.22 -7.05 13.25
N ASP A 231 -9.45 -8.25 12.71
CA ASP A 231 -10.33 -9.25 13.32
C ASP A 231 -9.64 -9.91 14.54
N ILE A 232 -9.88 -9.36 15.73
CA ILE A 232 -9.46 -9.89 17.03
C ILE A 232 -10.52 -10.84 17.59
N THR A 233 -10.07 -11.83 18.35
CA THR A 233 -10.92 -12.71 19.15
C THR A 233 -10.26 -12.95 20.50
N GLU A 234 -10.99 -13.47 21.48
CA GLU A 234 -10.44 -13.94 22.76
C GLU A 234 -9.16 -14.81 22.59
N LYS A 235 -9.13 -15.65 21.54
CA LYS A 235 -7.98 -16.52 21.25
C LYS A 235 -6.73 -15.77 20.79
N SER A 236 -6.85 -14.54 20.29
CA SER A 236 -5.71 -13.70 19.90
C SER A 236 -4.81 -13.37 21.10
N PHE A 237 -5.38 -13.40 22.32
CA PHE A 237 -4.70 -13.21 23.60
C PHE A 237 -4.12 -14.52 24.18
N THR A 238 -3.99 -15.59 23.38
CA THR A 238 -3.38 -16.85 23.86
C THR A 238 -1.88 -16.65 24.11
N GLY A 239 -1.49 -16.49 25.36
CA GLY A 239 -0.09 -16.29 25.77
C GLY A 239 0.41 -14.84 25.66
N ARG A 240 -0.51 -13.87 25.67
CA ARG A 240 -0.26 -12.42 25.77
C ARG A 240 -1.51 -11.72 26.29
N ASP A 241 -1.33 -10.67 27.07
CA ASP A 241 -2.36 -9.79 27.62
C ASP A 241 -2.60 -8.58 26.71
N VAL A 242 -1.54 -8.00 26.15
CA VAL A 242 -1.59 -6.94 25.14
C VAL A 242 -1.21 -7.43 23.72
N ILE A 243 -1.81 -6.82 22.71
CA ILE A 243 -1.48 -6.95 21.29
C ILE A 243 -1.09 -5.57 20.74
N LEU A 244 -0.01 -5.50 19.96
CA LEU A 244 0.33 -4.33 19.15
C LEU A 244 0.16 -4.69 17.66
N THR A 245 -0.70 -3.97 16.94
CA THR A 245 -0.95 -4.27 15.52
C THR A 245 0.25 -3.87 14.65
N ASP A 246 0.35 -4.48 13.47
CA ASP A 246 1.08 -3.85 12.35
C ASP A 246 0.44 -2.49 12.00
N PRO A 247 1.12 -1.60 11.25
CA PRO A 247 0.52 -0.35 10.78
C PRO A 247 -0.72 -0.59 9.91
N VAL A 248 -1.85 -0.01 10.32
CA VAL A 248 -3.16 -0.13 9.68
C VAL A 248 -3.67 1.23 9.19
N MET A 249 -4.51 1.23 8.15
CA MET A 249 -5.05 2.44 7.55
C MET A 249 -6.40 2.82 8.16
N SER A 250 -6.45 3.94 8.87
CA SER A 250 -7.70 4.60 9.28
C SER A 250 -8.14 5.62 8.24
N ASN A 251 -9.46 5.68 7.98
CA ASN A 251 -10.04 6.67 7.07
C ASN A 251 -10.00 8.10 7.64
N VAL A 252 -10.14 8.23 8.96
CA VAL A 252 -10.13 9.51 9.69
C VAL A 252 -8.71 9.91 10.06
N TYR A 253 -7.96 8.96 10.62
CA TYR A 253 -6.69 9.26 11.27
C TYR A 253 -5.45 9.08 10.40
N GLY A 254 -5.58 8.42 9.25
CA GLY A 254 -4.45 8.01 8.44
C GLY A 254 -3.81 6.71 8.95
N MET A 255 -2.52 6.53 8.72
CA MET A 255 -1.83 5.30 9.15
C MET A 255 -1.56 5.32 10.66
N VAL A 256 -2.13 4.34 11.37
CA VAL A 256 -2.06 4.19 12.83
C VAL A 256 -1.54 2.81 13.21
N VAL A 257 -1.09 2.68 14.46
CA VAL A 257 -0.85 1.39 15.14
C VAL A 257 -1.74 1.33 16.37
N CYS A 258 -2.25 0.16 16.69
CA CYS A 258 -3.22 -0.01 17.77
C CYS A 258 -2.66 -0.91 18.87
N PHE A 259 -2.71 -0.40 20.10
CA PHE A 259 -2.62 -1.21 21.31
C PHE A 259 -3.99 -1.82 21.55
N ILE A 260 -4.02 -3.10 21.90
CA ILE A 260 -5.25 -3.88 22.02
C ILE A 260 -5.17 -4.76 23.28
N VAL A 261 -6.15 -4.61 24.18
CA VAL A 261 -6.29 -5.43 25.40
C VAL A 261 -7.71 -5.99 25.50
N PRO A 262 -7.92 -7.19 26.07
CA PRO A 262 -9.25 -7.80 26.16
C PRO A 262 -10.10 -7.12 27.25
N VAL A 263 -11.40 -6.99 26.98
CA VAL A 263 -12.39 -6.58 27.98
C VAL A 263 -13.24 -7.79 28.35
N TYR A 264 -13.42 -8.03 29.65
CA TYR A 264 -14.30 -9.08 30.17
C TYR A 264 -15.42 -8.43 30.98
N ALA A 265 -16.63 -8.98 30.92
CA ALA A 265 -17.70 -8.59 31.82
C ALA A 265 -17.45 -9.15 33.24
N ALA A 266 -18.13 -8.59 34.24
CA ALA A 266 -18.03 -9.00 35.64
C ALA A 266 -18.33 -10.49 35.94
N ASP A 267 -18.94 -11.24 35.00
CA ASP A 267 -19.13 -12.70 35.10
C ASP A 267 -17.97 -13.53 34.51
N GLY A 268 -16.93 -12.87 33.99
CA GLY A 268 -15.76 -13.46 33.35
C GLY A 268 -15.97 -13.79 31.86
N SER A 269 -17.09 -13.42 31.24
CA SER A 269 -17.30 -13.62 29.81
C SER A 269 -16.54 -12.57 28.97
N TYR A 270 -15.96 -12.99 27.84
CA TYR A 270 -15.25 -12.11 26.92
C TYR A 270 -16.22 -11.12 26.26
N ASN A 271 -16.03 -9.83 26.52
CA ASN A 271 -16.86 -8.72 26.02
C ASN A 271 -16.10 -7.84 25.03
N GLY A 272 -15.28 -8.47 24.19
CA GLY A 272 -14.49 -7.80 23.16
C GLY A 272 -13.17 -7.24 23.69
N TYR A 273 -12.77 -6.07 23.19
CA TYR A 273 -11.44 -5.51 23.42
C TYR A 273 -11.44 -3.99 23.35
N LEU A 274 -10.50 -3.35 24.04
CA LEU A 274 -10.13 -1.96 23.81
C LEU A 274 -9.15 -1.87 22.65
N CYS A 275 -9.30 -0.84 21.84
CA CYS A 275 -8.44 -0.52 20.71
C CYS A 275 -7.98 0.93 20.82
N PHE A 276 -6.71 1.15 21.14
CA PHE A 276 -6.14 2.48 21.34
C PHE A 276 -5.15 2.80 20.23
N ALA A 277 -5.58 3.64 19.28
CA ALA A 277 -4.84 3.98 18.09
C ALA A 277 -3.88 5.15 18.34
N HIS A 278 -2.64 5.01 17.88
CA HIS A 278 -1.60 6.04 17.89
C HIS A 278 -1.04 6.22 16.47
N LEU A 279 -0.53 7.40 16.14
CA LEU A 279 0.31 7.53 14.94
C LEU A 279 1.69 6.93 15.28
N PRO A 280 2.33 6.16 14.37
CA PRO A 280 3.63 5.55 14.69
C PRO A 280 4.72 6.58 15.04
N ILE A 281 4.60 7.81 14.51
CA ILE A 281 5.50 8.93 14.79
C ILE A 281 5.23 9.58 16.15
N THR A 282 4.02 9.48 16.71
CA THR A 282 3.67 10.15 17.97
C THR A 282 4.15 9.39 19.20
N LEU A 283 4.18 8.05 19.16
CA LEU A 283 4.79 7.21 20.21
C LEU A 283 6.24 7.61 20.54
N LEU A 284 6.95 8.19 19.57
CA LEU A 284 8.34 8.64 19.68
C LEU A 284 8.46 10.06 20.28
N ASN A 285 7.33 10.70 20.59
CA ASN A 285 7.22 12.05 21.14
C ASN A 285 6.31 12.12 22.40
N GLU A 286 5.73 10.99 22.86
CA GLU A 286 4.95 10.97 24.11
C GLU A 286 5.80 11.27 25.36
N THR A 287 7.13 11.14 25.29
CA THR A 287 8.04 11.56 26.38
C THR A 287 8.35 13.06 26.33
N PRO A 288 7.97 13.87 27.34
CA PRO A 288 8.11 15.33 27.29
C PRO A 288 9.55 15.84 27.22
N ASP A 289 10.51 15.10 27.78
CA ASP A 289 11.90 15.56 27.96
C ASP A 289 12.82 15.23 26.77
N THR A 290 12.42 14.30 25.90
CA THR A 290 13.23 13.81 24.76
C THR A 290 12.39 13.58 23.50
N PRO A 291 11.88 14.65 22.85
CA PRO A 291 11.32 14.54 21.51
C PRO A 291 12.44 14.21 20.51
N TYR A 292 12.62 12.92 20.19
CA TYR A 292 13.82 12.44 19.47
C TYR A 292 13.97 13.00 18.04
N TYR A 293 12.89 13.52 17.45
CA TYR A 293 12.90 14.24 16.16
C TYR A 293 13.33 15.71 16.25
N LYS A 294 13.52 16.24 17.45
CA LYS A 294 13.84 17.66 17.69
C LYS A 294 15.33 17.81 17.98
N ASP A 295 16.04 18.44 17.05
CA ASP A 295 17.43 18.89 17.19
C ASP A 295 18.51 17.81 17.40
N THR A 296 18.21 16.53 17.11
CA THR A 296 19.23 15.49 16.99
C THR A 296 19.89 15.50 15.59
N LYS A 297 21.13 14.98 15.49
CA LYS A 297 21.84 14.77 14.21
C LYS A 297 21.57 13.39 13.59
N TYR A 298 20.71 12.62 14.22
CA TYR A 298 20.43 11.22 13.90
C TYR A 298 19.04 11.10 13.28
N GLU A 299 18.80 10.00 12.55
CA GLU A 299 17.46 9.60 12.13
C GLU A 299 17.03 8.34 12.88
N LEU A 300 15.73 8.23 13.08
CA LEU A 300 15.09 7.17 13.83
C LEU A 300 13.98 6.52 13.03
N TRP A 301 13.99 5.20 13.00
CA TRP A 301 12.95 4.39 12.40
C TRP A 301 12.80 3.07 13.16
N ILE A 302 11.64 2.46 13.00
CA ILE A 302 11.29 1.17 13.60
C ILE A 302 10.85 0.24 12.46
N ALA A 303 11.33 -1.00 12.49
CA ALA A 303 10.77 -2.08 11.70
C ALA A 303 10.54 -3.32 12.55
N ASN A 304 9.58 -4.14 12.15
CA ASN A 304 9.33 -5.44 12.74
C ASN A 304 10.31 -6.50 12.18
N SER A 305 10.48 -7.62 12.87
CA SER A 305 11.40 -8.71 12.51
C SER A 305 11.06 -9.43 11.21
N ASP A 306 9.84 -9.26 10.69
CA ASP A 306 9.41 -9.72 9.36
C ASP A 306 9.87 -8.81 8.21
N GLY A 307 10.44 -7.64 8.52
CA GLY A 307 10.85 -6.60 7.58
C GLY A 307 9.79 -5.53 7.29
N THR A 308 8.67 -5.48 8.02
CA THR A 308 7.64 -4.44 7.87
C THR A 308 8.05 -3.16 8.59
N VAL A 309 8.08 -2.03 7.88
CA VAL A 309 8.39 -0.70 8.43
C VAL A 309 7.24 -0.27 9.33
N PHE A 310 7.53 -0.09 10.62
CA PHE A 310 6.57 0.27 11.65
C PHE A 310 6.48 1.79 11.83
N CYS A 311 7.62 2.49 11.79
CA CYS A 311 7.71 3.96 11.81
C CYS A 311 8.95 4.41 11.05
N HIS A 312 8.90 5.50 10.28
CA HIS A 312 10.05 6.00 9.50
C HIS A 312 9.85 7.48 9.14
N PRO A 313 10.91 8.32 9.02
CA PRO A 313 10.75 9.74 8.72
C PRO A 313 10.20 9.98 7.30
N ASP A 314 10.65 9.21 6.30
CA ASP A 314 9.89 9.07 5.04
C ASP A 314 8.64 8.22 5.32
N LEU A 315 7.55 8.92 5.64
CA LEU A 315 6.23 8.37 5.93
C LEU A 315 5.66 7.56 4.77
N SER A 316 6.18 7.71 3.54
CA SER A 316 5.75 6.89 2.39
C SER A 316 6.11 5.42 2.50
N THR A 317 6.97 5.07 3.45
CA THR A 317 7.48 3.70 3.64
C THR A 317 6.79 2.95 4.77
N ILE A 318 6.01 3.61 5.63
CA ILE A 318 5.34 2.94 6.75
C ILE A 318 4.33 1.91 6.21
N GLY A 319 4.30 0.72 6.83
CA GLY A 319 3.54 -0.44 6.35
C GLY A 319 4.14 -1.14 5.13
N TYR A 320 5.23 -0.65 4.53
CA TYR A 320 5.94 -1.41 3.49
C TYR A 320 6.84 -2.46 4.12
N ASN A 321 6.91 -3.63 3.49
CA ASN A 321 7.85 -4.68 3.88
C ASN A 321 9.09 -4.68 2.96
N TYR A 322 10.28 -4.66 3.54
CA TYR A 322 11.57 -4.58 2.84
C TYR A 322 11.82 -5.73 1.85
N TYR A 323 11.29 -6.93 2.12
CA TYR A 323 11.47 -8.08 1.25
C TYR A 323 10.44 -8.15 0.13
N THR A 324 9.19 -7.76 0.40
CA THR A 324 8.08 -7.96 -0.55
C THR A 324 7.75 -6.72 -1.39
N ASN A 325 7.91 -5.50 -0.89
CA ASN A 325 7.51 -4.30 -1.61
C ASN A 325 8.41 -4.01 -2.83
N ALA A 326 7.81 -3.61 -3.96
CA ALA A 326 8.52 -3.32 -5.20
C ALA A 326 9.46 -2.11 -5.09
N PHE A 327 9.15 -1.11 -4.24
CA PHE A 327 9.99 0.07 -3.99
C PHE A 327 11.42 -0.29 -3.58
N TYR A 328 11.59 -1.37 -2.82
CA TYR A 328 12.91 -1.82 -2.38
C TYR A 328 13.67 -2.61 -3.45
N ARG A 329 13.00 -3.17 -4.46
CA ARG A 329 13.69 -3.94 -5.54
C ARG A 329 14.56 -3.02 -6.41
N GLY A 330 15.70 -3.50 -6.89
CA GLY A 330 16.58 -2.78 -7.84
C GLY A 330 18.08 -3.00 -7.62
N PRO A 331 18.91 -2.81 -8.67
CA PRO A 331 20.37 -2.89 -8.56
C PRO A 331 20.95 -1.69 -7.77
N GLY A 332 22.08 -1.90 -7.10
CA GLY A 332 22.82 -0.83 -6.40
C GLY A 332 22.36 -0.50 -4.98
N LYS A 333 21.34 -1.20 -4.45
CA LYS A 333 20.90 -1.06 -3.05
C LYS A 333 21.65 -2.05 -2.16
N SER A 334 22.36 -1.56 -1.13
CA SER A 334 23.10 -2.43 -0.19
C SER A 334 22.16 -3.08 0.82
N PHE A 335 21.48 -4.14 0.40
CA PHE A 335 20.53 -4.87 1.23
C PHE A 335 21.13 -5.61 2.41
N SER A 336 22.45 -5.80 2.47
CA SER A 336 23.09 -6.55 3.55
C SER A 336 22.94 -5.87 4.92
N GLY A 337 23.07 -4.54 5.00
CA GLY A 337 22.91 -3.82 6.27
C GLY A 337 21.46 -3.79 6.76
N ILE A 338 20.51 -3.46 5.88
CA ILE A 338 19.07 -3.51 6.20
C ILE A 338 18.67 -4.94 6.61
N ARG A 339 19.14 -5.96 5.88
CA ARG A 339 18.90 -7.36 6.24
C ARG A 339 19.48 -7.71 7.61
N ALA A 340 20.70 -7.27 7.92
CA ALA A 340 21.30 -7.51 9.23
C ALA A 340 20.48 -6.90 10.37
N ILE A 341 19.92 -5.69 10.17
CA ILE A 341 19.01 -5.04 11.13
C ILE A 341 17.75 -5.88 11.36
N ILE A 342 17.12 -6.39 10.30
CA ILE A 342 15.90 -7.20 10.43
C ILE A 342 16.20 -8.59 11.03
N GLU A 343 17.25 -9.28 10.57
CA GLU A 343 17.54 -10.68 10.94
C GLU A 343 18.17 -10.87 12.32
N ASN A 344 18.71 -9.82 12.96
CA ASN A 344 19.40 -9.92 14.26
C ASN A 344 18.77 -8.99 15.30
N ASN A 345 18.81 -9.39 16.57
CA ASN A 345 18.12 -8.66 17.65
C ASN A 345 18.79 -7.33 18.01
N GLU A 346 20.12 -7.23 17.86
CA GLU A 346 20.88 -6.01 18.13
C GLU A 346 22.17 -6.01 17.29
N GLY A 347 22.80 -4.84 17.13
CA GLY A 347 24.10 -4.75 16.48
C GLY A 347 24.45 -3.36 15.92
N THR A 348 25.52 -3.32 15.13
CA THR A 348 25.90 -2.16 14.30
C THR A 348 26.18 -2.58 12.86
N THR A 349 25.93 -1.68 11.92
CA THR A 349 26.19 -1.91 10.49
C THR A 349 26.40 -0.59 9.75
N SER A 350 26.97 -0.62 8.54
CA SER A 350 26.76 0.45 7.56
C SER A 350 26.25 -0.11 6.23
N TYR A 351 25.53 0.72 5.48
CA TYR A 351 25.01 0.37 4.16
C TYR A 351 24.76 1.63 3.32
N GLU A 352 24.90 1.48 2.00
CA GLU A 352 24.54 2.50 1.04
C GLU A 352 23.02 2.45 0.75
N PHE A 353 22.34 3.56 1.02
CA PHE A 353 20.93 3.76 0.67
C PHE A 353 20.66 5.23 0.34
N TYR A 354 19.45 5.55 -0.13
CA TYR A 354 19.07 6.93 -0.40
C TYR A 354 18.93 7.76 0.88
N ASP A 355 19.26 9.04 0.77
CA ASP A 355 18.90 10.08 1.72
C ASP A 355 17.37 10.32 1.74
N LEU A 356 16.86 11.08 2.72
CA LEU A 356 15.42 11.39 2.82
C LEU A 356 14.85 12.10 1.58
N SER A 357 15.65 12.90 0.86
CA SER A 357 15.18 13.52 -0.40
C SER A 357 15.06 12.53 -1.57
N ASN A 358 15.58 11.31 -1.41
CA ASN A 358 15.60 10.21 -2.38
C ASN A 358 16.40 10.52 -3.66
N THR A 359 17.36 11.46 -3.58
CA THR A 359 18.22 11.86 -4.71
C THR A 359 19.62 11.26 -4.63
N ASP A 360 20.28 11.37 -3.49
CA ASP A 360 21.68 10.98 -3.30
C ASP A 360 21.75 9.61 -2.61
N VAL A 361 22.66 8.74 -3.06
CA VAL A 361 23.03 7.53 -2.29
C VAL A 361 24.09 7.93 -1.28
N VAL A 362 23.81 7.66 -0.01
CA VAL A 362 24.65 7.99 1.15
C VAL A 362 24.99 6.72 1.92
N GLU A 363 26.17 6.68 2.54
CA GLU A 363 26.48 5.67 3.54
C GLU A 363 25.74 6.00 4.84
N LYS A 364 24.81 5.12 5.24
CA LYS A 364 24.13 5.16 6.53
C LYS A 364 24.84 4.22 7.49
N VAL A 365 25.27 4.74 8.64
CA VAL A 365 25.74 3.94 9.77
C VAL A 365 24.58 3.77 10.75
N SER A 366 24.36 2.58 11.28
CA SER A 366 23.22 2.29 12.18
C SER A 366 23.63 1.46 13.39
N ILE A 367 22.96 1.72 14.51
CA ILE A 367 22.88 0.87 15.70
C ILE A 367 21.41 0.50 15.90
N TRP A 368 21.13 -0.70 16.39
CA TRP A 368 19.77 -1.08 16.76
C TRP A 368 19.72 -2.04 17.94
N LYS A 369 18.55 -2.07 18.57
CA LYS A 369 18.12 -3.06 19.57
C LYS A 369 16.72 -3.57 19.22
N THR A 370 16.28 -4.64 19.89
CA THR A 370 14.93 -5.20 19.72
C THR A 370 14.13 -5.04 20.99
N LEU A 371 12.99 -4.37 20.87
CA LEU A 371 11.90 -4.41 21.85
C LEU A 371 10.89 -5.47 21.42
N SER A 372 10.65 -6.47 22.28
CA SER A 372 9.62 -7.49 22.05
C SER A 372 8.37 -7.16 22.86
N PHE A 373 7.37 -6.56 22.21
CA PHE A 373 6.17 -6.02 22.87
C PHE A 373 4.89 -6.31 22.06
N GLY A 374 3.78 -6.61 22.73
CA GLY A 374 2.48 -6.83 22.07
C GLY A 374 2.46 -8.00 21.07
N GLY A 375 3.48 -8.86 21.12
CA GLY A 375 3.72 -9.93 20.15
C GLY A 375 4.43 -9.52 18.85
N GLN A 376 5.00 -8.32 18.81
CA GLN A 376 5.87 -7.80 17.76
C GLN A 376 7.33 -7.78 18.23
N ASP A 377 8.28 -7.92 17.30
CA ASP A 377 9.73 -7.83 17.58
C ASP A 377 10.30 -6.59 16.87
N LEU A 378 10.18 -5.44 17.53
CA LEU A 378 10.48 -4.12 16.98
C LEU A 378 11.98 -3.81 17.04
N ARG A 379 12.62 -3.75 15.88
CA ARG A 379 13.96 -3.20 15.67
C ARG A 379 13.89 -1.68 15.85
N LEU A 380 14.39 -1.18 16.97
CA LEU A 380 14.53 0.24 17.27
C LEU A 380 15.87 0.70 16.67
N VAL A 381 15.85 1.46 15.57
CA VAL A 381 17.05 1.78 14.78
C VAL A 381 17.38 3.27 14.86
N LEU A 382 18.58 3.57 15.38
CA LEU A 382 19.19 4.89 15.32
C LEU A 382 20.26 4.89 14.21
N LEU A 383 20.22 5.86 13.30
CA LEU A 383 21.18 5.98 12.21
C LEU A 383 21.80 7.36 12.07
N ASN A 384 22.98 7.40 11.47
CA ASN A 384 23.74 8.60 11.16
C ASN A 384 24.21 8.55 9.70
N TYR A 385 24.13 9.67 8.98
CA TYR A 385 24.84 9.87 7.72
C TYR A 385 25.19 11.36 7.55
N PRO A 386 26.17 11.71 6.70
CA PRO A 386 26.49 13.10 6.39
C PRO A 386 25.35 13.77 5.62
N TYR A 387 24.34 14.24 6.38
CA TYR A 387 23.16 14.90 5.83
C TYR A 387 23.54 16.26 5.26
N LYS A 388 23.32 16.45 3.95
CA LYS A 388 23.33 17.77 3.31
C LYS A 388 21.91 18.30 3.38
N VAL A 389 21.67 19.38 4.12
CA VAL A 389 20.48 20.19 3.90
C VAL A 389 20.55 20.67 2.45
N PRO A 390 19.59 20.36 1.57
CA PRO A 390 19.54 21.01 0.26
C PRO A 390 19.39 22.50 0.52
N GLU A 391 20.26 23.34 -0.05
CA GLU A 391 20.00 24.78 -0.14
C GLU A 391 18.82 24.97 -1.11
N VAL A 392 17.60 24.80 -0.58
CA VAL A 392 16.39 25.07 -1.33
C VAL A 392 16.26 26.59 -1.39
N SER A 393 16.80 27.16 -2.47
CA SER A 393 16.45 28.52 -2.91
C SER A 393 14.98 28.50 -3.32
N LEU A 394 14.10 28.62 -2.34
CA LEU A 394 12.66 28.75 -2.54
C LEU A 394 12.43 30.04 -3.35
N PRO A 395 11.56 30.02 -4.38
CA PRO A 395 11.33 31.21 -5.18
C PRO A 395 10.62 32.27 -4.32
N ASP A 396 11.07 33.53 -4.39
CA ASP A 396 10.42 34.63 -3.66
C ASP A 396 8.93 34.79 -4.00
N THR A 397 8.52 34.31 -5.19
CA THR A 397 7.16 34.42 -5.73
C THR A 397 6.81 33.19 -6.56
N VAL A 398 5.56 32.71 -6.48
CA VAL A 398 5.06 31.65 -7.38
C VAL A 398 4.23 32.25 -8.51
N ASN A 399 4.73 32.11 -9.74
CA ASN A 399 3.95 32.39 -10.93
C ASN A 399 2.89 31.29 -11.15
N LEU A 400 1.68 31.54 -10.65
CA LEU A 400 0.52 30.64 -10.79
C LEU A 400 0.18 30.29 -12.24
N ALA A 401 0.49 31.18 -13.20
CA ALA A 401 0.28 30.94 -14.63
C ALA A 401 1.19 29.83 -15.17
N GLU A 402 2.42 29.71 -14.67
CA GLU A 402 3.38 28.68 -15.11
C GLU A 402 2.86 27.26 -14.81
N ILE A 403 2.25 27.07 -13.64
CA ILE A 403 1.66 25.78 -13.21
C ILE A 403 0.42 25.45 -14.05
N THR A 404 -0.44 26.43 -14.32
CA THR A 404 -1.66 26.22 -15.12
C THR A 404 -1.35 25.99 -16.60
N ASP A 405 -0.47 26.80 -17.20
CA ASP A 405 -0.08 26.70 -18.61
C ASP A 405 0.57 25.33 -18.93
N VAL A 406 1.49 24.87 -18.08
CA VAL A 406 2.13 23.55 -18.24
C VAL A 406 1.12 22.42 -18.10
N THR A 407 0.24 22.48 -17.09
CA THR A 407 -0.80 21.46 -16.89
C THR A 407 -1.80 21.43 -18.04
N GLN A 408 -2.19 22.60 -18.57
CA GLN A 408 -3.08 22.71 -19.71
C GLN A 408 -2.40 22.21 -21.00
N ALA A 409 -1.11 22.47 -21.18
CA ALA A 409 -0.33 21.92 -22.30
C ALA A 409 -0.26 20.38 -22.24
N LEU A 410 -0.03 19.79 -21.05
CA LEU A 410 -0.08 18.34 -20.82
C LEU A 410 -1.47 17.77 -21.15
N TYR A 411 -2.53 18.40 -20.64
CA TYR A 411 -3.92 17.99 -20.89
C TYR A 411 -4.27 18.03 -22.39
N LEU A 412 -3.91 19.11 -23.10
CA LEU A 412 -4.15 19.25 -24.53
C LEU A 412 -3.33 18.25 -25.36
N TYR A 413 -2.09 17.98 -24.96
CA TYR A 413 -1.27 16.93 -25.55
C TYR A 413 -1.91 15.55 -25.37
N ALA A 414 -2.41 15.26 -24.16
CA ALA A 414 -3.09 14.01 -23.82
C ALA A 414 -4.40 13.81 -24.59
N LYS A 415 -5.22 14.87 -24.73
CA LYS A 415 -6.42 14.85 -25.59
C LYS A 415 -6.09 14.63 -27.07
N LYS A 416 -4.93 15.07 -27.54
CA LYS A 416 -4.53 14.98 -28.96
C LYS A 416 -3.83 13.67 -29.33
N TYR A 417 -2.97 13.15 -28.47
CA TYR A 417 -2.07 12.02 -28.77
C TYR A 417 -2.30 10.78 -27.87
N GLY A 418 -3.14 10.91 -26.83
CA GLY A 418 -3.49 9.82 -25.93
C GLY A 418 -2.45 9.50 -24.85
N LYS A 419 -2.85 8.66 -23.90
CA LYS A 419 -2.09 8.31 -22.67
C LYS A 419 -0.65 7.88 -22.95
N GLY A 420 -0.46 6.83 -23.76
CA GLY A 420 0.88 6.28 -24.01
C GLY A 420 1.89 7.26 -24.63
N ALA A 421 1.46 8.07 -25.61
CA ALA A 421 2.32 9.08 -26.22
C ALA A 421 2.64 10.24 -25.25
N THR A 422 1.70 10.60 -24.38
CA THR A 422 1.89 11.64 -23.36
C THR A 422 2.89 11.20 -22.31
N LEU A 423 2.71 10.01 -21.73
CA LEU A 423 3.65 9.47 -20.74
C LEU A 423 5.06 9.29 -21.34
N ALA A 424 5.18 8.93 -22.62
CA ALA A 424 6.47 8.91 -23.30
C ALA A 424 7.07 10.32 -23.45
N ALA A 425 6.29 11.32 -23.86
CA ALA A 425 6.75 12.70 -24.04
C ALA A 425 7.09 13.42 -22.72
N MET A 426 6.46 13.04 -21.60
CA MET A 426 6.76 13.54 -20.25
C MET A 426 8.09 12.99 -19.73
N ASN A 427 8.36 11.70 -19.95
CA ASN A 427 9.58 11.05 -19.46
C ASN A 427 10.78 11.17 -20.42
N ASP A 428 10.65 11.90 -21.54
CA ASP A 428 11.76 12.18 -22.47
C ASP A 428 12.54 13.43 -22.00
N PRO A 429 13.82 13.31 -21.59
CA PRO A 429 14.63 14.45 -21.15
C PRO A 429 14.95 15.46 -22.27
N SER A 430 14.71 15.11 -23.53
CA SER A 430 14.77 16.01 -24.69
C SER A 430 13.39 16.33 -25.27
N GLY A 431 12.31 15.89 -24.59
CA GLY A 431 10.94 16.00 -25.03
C GLY A 431 10.34 17.41 -24.85
N PRO A 432 9.09 17.61 -25.30
CA PRO A 432 8.42 18.91 -25.26
C PRO A 432 8.13 19.42 -23.83
N PHE A 433 8.28 18.58 -22.81
CA PHE A 433 8.05 18.92 -21.40
C PHE A 433 9.33 18.87 -20.54
N SER A 434 10.51 18.85 -21.15
CA SER A 434 11.81 18.75 -20.46
C SER A 434 12.24 20.02 -19.70
N ASN A 435 11.68 21.19 -20.06
CA ASN A 435 12.09 22.50 -19.54
C ASN A 435 10.87 23.37 -19.18
N THR A 436 9.97 22.82 -18.35
CA THR A 436 8.69 23.42 -17.97
C THR A 436 8.75 24.44 -16.83
N GLY A 437 9.86 24.53 -16.10
CA GLY A 437 9.98 25.38 -14.89
C GLY A 437 9.20 24.89 -13.66
N THR A 438 8.26 23.97 -13.88
CA THR A 438 7.50 23.20 -12.87
C THR A 438 7.83 21.71 -12.97
N LYS A 439 7.68 20.96 -11.88
CA LYS A 439 7.72 19.49 -11.94
C LYS A 439 6.39 18.99 -12.51
N ILE A 440 6.42 17.94 -13.34
CA ILE A 440 5.22 17.41 -14.00
C ILE A 440 4.95 15.98 -13.57
N PHE A 441 3.67 15.60 -13.50
CA PHE A 441 3.26 14.26 -13.12
C PHE A 441 1.97 13.80 -13.79
N ALA A 442 1.78 12.48 -13.83
CA ALA A 442 0.54 11.83 -14.23
C ALA A 442 0.23 10.68 -13.28
N ILE A 443 -1.03 10.55 -12.86
CA ILE A 443 -1.49 9.57 -11.85
C ILE A 443 -2.85 9.01 -12.30
N SER A 444 -3.13 7.73 -12.04
CA SER A 444 -4.47 7.15 -12.26
C SER A 444 -5.46 7.64 -11.22
N THR A 445 -6.76 7.55 -11.52
CA THR A 445 -7.82 7.83 -10.55
C THR A 445 -7.88 6.80 -9.40
N ASP A 446 -7.23 5.64 -9.56
CA ASP A 446 -6.96 4.66 -8.48
C ASP A 446 -5.71 5.00 -7.64
N GLY A 447 -5.02 6.12 -7.92
CA GLY A 447 -3.83 6.58 -7.21
C GLY A 447 -2.50 5.95 -7.62
N VAL A 448 -2.42 5.26 -8.76
CA VAL A 448 -1.16 4.70 -9.30
C VAL A 448 -0.38 5.77 -10.05
N VAL A 449 0.88 5.99 -9.68
CA VAL A 449 1.75 6.95 -10.39
C VAL A 449 2.08 6.43 -11.79
N LEU A 450 1.79 7.22 -12.82
CA LEU A 450 1.95 6.85 -14.24
C LEU A 450 3.19 7.50 -14.89
N SER A 451 3.56 8.70 -14.47
CA SER A 451 4.79 9.39 -14.87
C SER A 451 5.18 10.39 -13.79
N MET A 452 6.48 10.43 -13.49
CA MET A 452 7.10 11.37 -12.57
C MET A 452 8.58 11.49 -12.97
N PRO A 453 8.92 12.35 -13.97
CA PRO A 453 10.21 12.26 -14.68
C PRO A 453 11.47 12.42 -13.81
N SER A 454 11.36 13.02 -12.63
CA SER A 454 12.44 13.16 -11.65
C SER A 454 12.37 12.18 -10.46
N LYS A 455 11.35 11.30 -10.40
CA LYS A 455 11.21 10.22 -9.41
C LYS A 455 10.66 8.96 -10.09
N ASP A 456 11.40 8.41 -11.05
CA ASP A 456 11.01 7.21 -11.82
C ASP A 456 10.69 5.99 -10.92
N LYS A 457 11.40 5.84 -9.79
CA LYS A 457 11.25 4.75 -8.79
C LYS A 457 9.84 4.60 -8.22
N ILE A 458 9.01 5.65 -8.21
CA ILE A 458 7.64 5.57 -7.69
C ILE A 458 6.59 5.28 -8.77
N VAL A 459 6.97 5.28 -10.06
CA VAL A 459 6.08 4.93 -11.17
C VAL A 459 5.62 3.47 -11.03
N GLY A 460 4.32 3.24 -11.16
CA GLY A 460 3.67 1.95 -10.96
C GLY A 460 3.31 1.64 -9.50
N LEU A 461 3.73 2.45 -8.52
CA LEU A 461 3.27 2.31 -7.13
C LEU A 461 1.91 2.99 -6.96
N ASN A 462 1.02 2.37 -6.18
CA ASN A 462 -0.18 3.03 -5.70
C ASN A 462 0.17 3.90 -4.49
N ARG A 463 -0.14 5.21 -4.57
CA ARG A 463 0.12 6.22 -3.55
C ARG A 463 -1.18 6.83 -3.00
N ILE A 464 -2.36 6.25 -3.24
CA ILE A 464 -3.65 6.77 -2.73
C ILE A 464 -3.66 6.93 -1.20
N ASN A 465 -2.96 6.04 -0.50
CA ASN A 465 -2.82 6.02 0.96
C ASN A 465 -1.54 6.70 1.46
N TYR A 466 -0.72 7.29 0.58
CA TYR A 466 0.43 8.09 1.02
C TYR A 466 -0.05 9.33 1.76
N GLN A 467 0.58 9.62 2.90
CA GLN A 467 0.26 10.74 3.77
C GLN A 467 1.51 11.56 4.06
N ASP A 468 1.30 12.86 4.24
CA ASP A 468 2.28 13.72 4.90
C ASP A 468 2.22 13.57 6.44
N ALA A 469 3.02 14.36 7.14
CA ALA A 469 3.19 14.24 8.59
C ALA A 469 1.91 14.55 9.39
N TYR A 470 1.00 15.35 8.84
CA TYR A 470 -0.29 15.64 9.48
C TYR A 470 -1.38 14.61 9.14
N GLY A 471 -1.05 13.59 8.34
CA GLY A 471 -1.97 12.53 7.91
C GLY A 471 -2.74 12.83 6.64
N ILE A 472 -2.42 13.92 5.91
CA ILE A 472 -3.17 14.33 4.73
C ILE A 472 -2.77 13.48 3.53
N ARG A 473 -3.77 12.82 2.92
CA ARG A 473 -3.59 11.90 1.79
C ARG A 473 -3.43 12.65 0.46
N GLN A 474 -2.25 13.24 0.18
CA GLN A 474 -2.05 14.15 -0.97
C GLN A 474 -2.65 13.65 -2.30
N VAL A 475 -2.50 12.35 -2.61
CA VAL A 475 -2.99 11.77 -3.87
C VAL A 475 -4.51 11.62 -3.86
N ALA A 476 -5.10 11.27 -2.71
CA ALA A 476 -6.55 11.29 -2.55
C ALA A 476 -7.11 12.71 -2.64
N THR A 477 -6.44 13.73 -2.06
CA THR A 477 -6.80 15.15 -2.22
C THR A 477 -6.75 15.58 -3.69
N MET A 478 -5.71 15.19 -4.44
CA MET A 478 -5.63 15.43 -5.89
C MET A 478 -6.75 14.73 -6.66
N ILE A 479 -7.08 13.47 -6.33
CA ILE A 479 -8.19 12.73 -6.97
C ILE A 479 -9.54 13.38 -6.65
N ASN A 480 -9.76 13.78 -5.38
CA ASN A 480 -10.93 14.52 -4.93
C ASN A 480 -11.09 15.82 -5.75
N ARG A 481 -10.01 16.59 -5.95
CA ARG A 481 -10.05 17.81 -6.77
C ARG A 481 -10.29 17.51 -8.27
N VAL A 482 -9.69 16.45 -8.79
CA VAL A 482 -9.89 15.98 -10.17
C VAL A 482 -11.34 15.55 -10.41
N SER A 483 -12.00 14.94 -9.42
CA SER A 483 -13.42 14.57 -9.50
C SER A 483 -14.36 15.78 -9.61
N GLN A 484 -13.93 16.93 -9.09
CA GLN A 484 -14.62 18.23 -9.22
C GLN A 484 -14.28 18.98 -10.53
N GLY A 485 -13.50 18.38 -11.44
CA GLY A 485 -13.09 18.98 -12.71
C GLY A 485 -11.64 19.49 -12.75
N GLY A 486 -10.90 19.37 -11.65
CA GLY A 486 -9.51 19.84 -11.52
C GLY A 486 -9.39 21.19 -10.80
N GLY A 487 -8.16 21.68 -10.67
CA GLY A 487 -7.85 22.91 -9.95
C GLY A 487 -6.56 22.84 -9.13
N TYR A 488 -6.35 23.83 -8.27
CA TYR A 488 -5.21 23.91 -7.36
C TYR A 488 -5.39 23.02 -6.12
N VAL A 489 -4.28 22.39 -5.66
CA VAL A 489 -4.20 21.54 -4.46
C VAL A 489 -2.89 21.82 -3.71
N HIS A 490 -2.98 21.98 -2.39
CA HIS A 490 -1.81 22.03 -1.50
C HIS A 490 -1.42 20.65 -1.01
N TYR A 491 -0.12 20.44 -0.81
CA TYR A 491 0.45 19.23 -0.22
C TYR A 491 1.82 19.56 0.38
N TYR A 492 2.25 18.83 1.41
CA TYR A 492 3.66 18.87 1.82
C TYR A 492 4.47 17.81 1.09
N SER A 493 5.70 18.16 0.72
CA SER A 493 6.66 17.19 0.19
C SER A 493 7.09 16.18 1.26
N ASP A 494 7.66 15.06 0.79
CA ASP A 494 8.50 14.18 1.63
C ASP A 494 9.47 15.05 2.47
N PRO A 495 9.72 14.73 3.76
CA PRO A 495 10.56 15.55 4.62
C PRO A 495 11.98 15.61 4.08
N LEU A 496 12.55 16.81 4.04
CA LEU A 496 13.90 17.02 3.54
C LEU A 496 14.94 16.42 4.49
N SER A 497 14.81 16.71 5.79
CA SER A 497 15.83 16.46 6.81
C SER A 497 15.32 15.69 8.02
N SER A 498 16.26 15.18 8.83
CA SER A 498 16.00 14.53 10.13
C SER A 498 15.19 15.39 11.11
N LYS A 499 15.08 16.70 10.87
CA LYS A 499 14.24 17.64 11.64
C LYS A 499 12.78 17.71 11.16
N ASN A 500 12.31 16.72 10.40
CA ASN A 500 10.98 16.65 9.77
C ASN A 500 10.55 17.96 9.09
N GLN A 501 11.50 18.55 8.38
CA GLN A 501 11.35 19.80 7.65
C GLN A 501 10.74 19.55 6.28
N THR A 502 9.52 20.04 6.08
CA THR A 502 8.75 19.82 4.83
C THR A 502 8.60 21.13 4.04
N ILE A 503 8.47 21.00 2.71
CA ILE A 503 8.15 22.15 1.83
C ILE A 503 6.67 22.07 1.45
N LEU A 504 5.94 23.18 1.58
CA LEU A 504 4.61 23.27 0.98
C LEU A 504 4.74 23.36 -0.55
N GLY A 505 4.09 22.44 -1.25
CA GLY A 505 3.91 22.45 -2.69
C GLY A 505 2.48 22.81 -3.07
N LEU A 506 2.36 23.49 -4.21
CA LEU A 506 1.10 23.80 -4.88
C LEU A 506 1.11 23.08 -6.22
N ALA A 507 0.15 22.19 -6.41
CA ALA A 507 -0.11 21.52 -7.67
C ALA A 507 -1.33 22.13 -8.36
N TYR A 508 -1.35 22.11 -9.69
CA TYR A 508 -2.58 22.24 -10.47
C TYR A 508 -2.82 20.91 -11.20
N VAL A 509 -4.04 20.38 -11.12
CA VAL A 509 -4.41 19.06 -11.66
C VAL A 509 -5.61 19.15 -12.61
N LEU A 510 -5.59 18.36 -13.70
CA LEU A 510 -6.70 18.27 -14.66
C LEU A 510 -7.03 16.81 -15.02
N PRO A 511 -8.30 16.36 -14.92
CA PRO A 511 -8.73 15.06 -15.45
C PRO A 511 -8.49 14.99 -16.96
N VAL A 512 -7.76 13.98 -17.44
CA VAL A 512 -7.69 13.70 -18.88
C VAL A 512 -8.91 12.87 -19.29
N ASP A 513 -9.23 11.85 -18.50
CA ASP A 513 -10.43 11.03 -18.60
C ASP A 513 -10.71 10.39 -17.22
N GLU A 514 -11.73 9.53 -17.13
CA GLU A 514 -12.14 8.86 -15.89
C GLU A 514 -11.06 7.98 -15.25
N THR A 515 -9.97 7.65 -15.97
CA THR A 515 -8.92 6.71 -15.52
C THR A 515 -7.61 7.36 -15.11
N TRP A 516 -7.40 8.65 -15.39
CA TRP A 516 -6.16 9.38 -15.04
C TRP A 516 -6.24 10.90 -15.23
N PHE A 517 -5.33 11.56 -14.54
CA PHE A 517 -5.11 13.00 -14.59
C PHE A 517 -3.63 13.33 -14.82
N VAL A 518 -3.41 14.57 -15.24
CA VAL A 518 -2.08 15.19 -15.32
C VAL A 518 -2.02 16.39 -14.40
N GLY A 519 -0.83 16.72 -13.93
CA GLY A 519 -0.60 17.92 -13.14
C GLY A 519 0.82 18.45 -13.30
N SER A 520 1.01 19.67 -12.82
CA SER A 520 2.33 20.19 -12.51
C SER A 520 2.32 20.88 -11.16
N GLU A 521 3.49 20.97 -10.54
CA GLU A 521 3.68 21.45 -9.17
C GLU A 521 4.88 22.39 -9.04
N LYS A 522 4.81 23.27 -8.05
CA LYS A 522 5.90 24.14 -7.61
C LYS A 522 5.85 24.31 -6.08
N SER A 523 7.01 24.43 -5.45
CA SER A 523 7.10 24.82 -4.04
C SER A 523 6.63 26.27 -3.86
N VAL A 524 5.73 26.52 -2.90
CA VAL A 524 5.01 27.81 -2.78
C VAL A 524 5.53 28.75 -1.71
N LEU A 525 6.14 28.25 -0.64
CA LEU A 525 6.51 29.07 0.50
C LEU A 525 8.02 29.16 0.68
N ASN A 526 8.48 30.32 1.12
CA ASN A 526 9.85 30.57 1.59
C ASN A 526 10.08 30.05 3.04
N HIS A 527 9.15 29.22 3.53
CA HIS A 527 9.12 28.71 4.89
C HIS A 527 9.02 27.19 4.90
N THR A 528 10.09 26.58 5.39
CA THR A 528 10.10 25.20 5.85
C THR A 528 9.16 25.06 7.04
N VAL A 529 8.14 24.20 6.94
CA VAL A 529 7.29 23.88 8.08
C VAL A 529 7.84 22.64 8.77
N SER A 530 8.22 22.81 10.03
CA SER A 530 8.51 21.69 10.92
C SER A 530 7.19 21.03 11.30
N PHE A 531 7.10 19.71 11.14
CA PHE A 531 5.95 18.97 11.65
C PHE A 531 5.81 19.14 13.17
N ASN A 532 4.60 19.49 13.63
CA ASN A 532 4.24 19.53 15.04
C ASN A 532 3.06 18.58 15.30
N PRO A 533 3.27 17.37 15.87
CA PRO A 533 2.21 16.38 16.07
C PRO A 533 1.06 16.91 16.94
N ASP A 534 1.38 17.73 17.96
CA ASP A 534 0.43 18.32 18.90
C ASP A 534 -0.72 19.04 18.20
N MET A 535 -0.46 19.71 17.06
CA MET A 535 -1.47 20.49 16.33
C MET A 535 -2.62 19.61 15.85
N ARG A 536 -2.30 18.39 15.38
CA ARG A 536 -3.28 17.44 14.90
C ARG A 536 -4.16 16.93 16.05
N SER A 537 -3.54 16.58 17.18
CA SER A 537 -4.26 16.14 18.38
C SER A 537 -5.12 17.24 19.00
N LYS A 538 -4.62 18.47 19.07
CA LYS A 538 -5.38 19.65 19.51
C LYS A 538 -6.65 19.84 18.68
N LEU A 539 -6.56 19.76 17.35
CA LEU A 539 -7.72 19.86 16.46
C LEU A 539 -8.78 18.79 16.75
N VAL A 540 -8.37 17.51 16.78
CA VAL A 540 -9.29 16.38 17.01
C VAL A 540 -10.01 16.55 18.36
N ARG A 541 -9.26 16.81 19.43
CA ARG A 541 -9.79 17.00 20.79
C ARG A 541 -10.68 18.23 20.94
N ALA A 542 -10.52 19.25 20.10
CA ALA A 542 -11.35 20.44 20.14
C ALA A 542 -12.63 20.32 19.29
N VAL A 543 -12.58 19.60 18.16
CA VAL A 543 -13.70 19.48 17.23
C VAL A 543 -14.62 18.31 17.57
N GLN A 544 -14.07 17.13 17.90
CA GLN A 544 -14.90 15.94 18.14
C GLN A 544 -15.95 16.16 19.24
N PRO A 545 -15.63 16.76 20.41
CA PRO A 545 -16.63 17.01 21.47
C PRO A 545 -17.78 17.95 21.05
N LEU A 546 -17.68 18.65 19.92
CA LEU A 546 -18.79 19.45 19.42
C LEU A 546 -19.96 18.57 18.93
N GLN A 547 -19.73 17.31 18.54
CA GLN A 547 -20.82 16.35 18.31
C GLN A 547 -21.62 16.04 19.59
N GLU A 548 -20.97 16.00 20.76
CA GLU A 548 -21.67 15.90 22.05
C GLU A 548 -22.53 17.13 22.29
N TYR A 549 -21.96 18.31 22.05
CA TYR A 549 -22.69 19.55 22.22
C TYR A 549 -23.93 19.63 21.29
N VAL A 550 -23.83 19.17 20.03
CA VAL A 550 -24.98 19.06 19.12
C VAL A 550 -26.04 18.09 19.66
N ASN A 551 -25.64 16.91 20.14
CA ASN A 551 -26.60 15.90 20.59
C ASN A 551 -27.31 16.29 21.90
N VAL A 552 -26.63 17.00 22.80
CA VAL A 552 -27.20 17.46 24.08
C VAL A 552 -28.04 18.73 23.91
N HIS A 553 -27.57 19.70 23.12
CA HIS A 553 -28.18 21.04 23.04
C HIS A 553 -29.01 21.28 21.78
N GLY A 554 -28.74 20.54 20.70
CA GLY A 554 -29.35 20.72 19.38
C GLY A 554 -28.62 21.72 18.48
N LYS A 555 -28.80 21.56 17.17
CA LYS A 555 -28.18 22.35 16.09
C LYS A 555 -28.23 23.87 16.33
N GLU A 556 -29.40 24.43 16.58
CA GLU A 556 -29.58 25.90 16.75
C GLU A 556 -28.79 26.44 17.95
N GLN A 557 -28.81 25.74 19.09
CA GLN A 557 -28.06 26.10 20.29
C GLN A 557 -26.56 25.96 20.08
N THR A 558 -26.10 24.92 19.39
CA THR A 558 -24.68 24.76 19.04
C THR A 558 -24.20 25.87 18.12
N LEU A 559 -24.95 26.19 17.07
CA LEU A 559 -24.62 27.29 16.16
C LEU A 559 -24.63 28.65 16.88
N ALA A 560 -25.53 28.86 17.84
CA ALA A 560 -25.50 30.06 18.68
C ALA A 560 -24.25 30.13 19.56
N ALA A 561 -23.85 29.02 20.20
CA ALA A 561 -22.66 28.94 21.04
C ALA A 561 -21.35 29.09 20.24
N LEU A 562 -21.28 28.52 19.03
CA LEU A 562 -20.14 28.68 18.10
C LEU A 562 -20.03 30.09 17.50
N ASN A 563 -21.12 30.87 17.51
CA ASN A 563 -21.13 32.26 17.03
C ASN A 563 -20.95 33.30 18.16
N ASP A 564 -20.81 32.89 19.43
CA ASP A 564 -20.56 33.79 20.56
C ASP A 564 -19.04 34.00 20.77
N PRO A 565 -18.47 35.17 20.40
CA PRO A 565 -17.05 35.47 20.61
C PRO A 565 -16.70 35.74 22.09
N SER A 566 -17.65 35.54 23.01
CA SER A 566 -17.46 35.47 24.46
C SER A 566 -18.04 34.18 25.11
N GLY A 567 -18.44 33.20 24.31
CA GLY A 567 -19.13 31.98 24.75
C GLY A 567 -18.22 30.86 25.27
N GLU A 568 -18.85 29.74 25.67
CA GLU A 568 -18.16 28.59 26.29
C GLU A 568 -17.37 27.71 25.30
N LEU A 569 -17.66 27.80 24.00
CA LEU A 569 -16.99 27.03 22.94
C LEU A 569 -15.77 27.74 22.34
N ILE A 570 -15.30 28.84 22.94
CA ILE A 570 -14.09 29.54 22.47
C ILE A 570 -12.86 28.69 22.73
N ASN A 571 -12.03 28.54 21.71
CA ASN A 571 -10.68 28.02 21.85
C ASN A 571 -9.67 29.10 21.40
N PRO A 572 -8.64 29.43 22.21
CA PRO A 572 -7.67 30.47 21.85
C PRO A 572 -6.69 30.04 20.74
N ASP A 573 -6.52 28.73 20.53
CA ASP A 573 -5.62 28.16 19.52
C ASP A 573 -6.36 27.74 18.24
N ILE A 574 -7.69 27.60 18.27
CA ILE A 574 -8.49 26.95 17.21
C ILE A 574 -9.70 27.81 16.85
N SER A 575 -9.80 28.15 15.57
CA SER A 575 -11.00 28.76 14.99
C SER A 575 -11.99 27.68 14.55
N PHE A 576 -13.28 27.87 14.84
CA PHE A 576 -14.34 26.96 14.44
C PHE A 576 -15.23 27.58 13.35
N VAL A 577 -15.60 26.76 12.38
CA VAL A 577 -16.54 27.11 11.31
C VAL A 577 -17.55 25.97 11.15
N ALA A 578 -18.84 26.30 11.04
CA ALA A 578 -19.88 25.34 10.68
C ALA A 578 -20.46 25.67 9.30
N ILE A 579 -20.55 24.68 8.41
CA ILE A 579 -21.04 24.86 7.04
C ILE A 579 -21.99 23.71 6.67
N SER A 580 -23.05 24.06 5.94
CA SER A 580 -23.97 23.11 5.33
C SER A 580 -23.41 22.51 4.03
N TYR A 581 -23.95 21.36 3.61
CA TYR A 581 -23.49 20.63 2.42
C TYR A 581 -23.86 21.23 1.06
N ASP A 582 -24.75 22.24 1.02
CA ASP A 582 -24.97 23.12 -0.12
C ASP A 582 -24.08 24.39 -0.05
N GLY A 583 -23.29 24.54 1.02
CA GLY A 583 -22.24 25.54 1.16
C GLY A 583 -22.66 26.86 1.79
N LYS A 584 -23.79 26.89 2.50
CA LYS A 584 -24.18 28.06 3.31
C LYS A 584 -23.43 28.07 4.64
N LEU A 585 -22.84 29.21 4.99
CA LEU A 585 -22.14 29.43 6.26
C LEU A 585 -23.14 29.45 7.43
N LEU A 586 -22.91 28.64 8.47
CA LEU A 586 -23.81 28.48 9.62
C LEU A 586 -23.21 29.07 10.91
N ALA A 587 -21.90 28.94 11.13
CA ALA A 587 -21.20 29.60 12.22
C ALA A 587 -19.76 29.98 11.83
N ASP A 588 -19.33 31.16 12.27
CA ASP A 588 -17.96 31.68 12.25
C ASP A 588 -17.95 32.93 13.15
N ALA A 589 -17.52 32.78 14.42
CA ALA A 589 -17.49 33.88 15.39
C ALA A 589 -16.60 35.07 14.95
N SER A 590 -15.67 34.85 14.00
CA SER A 590 -14.83 35.92 13.43
C SER A 590 -15.52 36.68 12.29
N LYS A 591 -16.57 36.13 11.68
CA LYS A 591 -17.30 36.71 10.53
C LYS A 591 -18.83 36.65 10.70
N PRO A 592 -19.40 37.25 11.78
CA PRO A 592 -20.84 37.23 12.04
C PRO A 592 -21.68 37.84 10.91
N ASP A 593 -21.13 38.79 10.14
CA ASP A 593 -21.81 39.42 9.01
C ASP A 593 -21.97 38.51 7.78
N MET A 594 -21.23 37.40 7.70
CA MET A 594 -21.31 36.42 6.60
C MET A 594 -22.25 35.24 6.91
N ILE A 595 -22.83 35.18 8.12
CA ILE A 595 -23.67 34.04 8.51
C ILE A 595 -24.92 33.98 7.65
N GLY A 596 -25.05 32.87 6.93
CA GLY A 596 -26.11 32.62 5.97
C GLY A 596 -25.78 32.93 4.51
N ASP A 597 -24.58 33.41 4.19
CA ASP A 597 -24.10 33.56 2.81
C ASP A 597 -23.73 32.21 2.17
N ASP A 598 -23.84 32.16 0.84
CA ASP A 598 -23.28 31.08 0.01
C ASP A 598 -21.75 31.25 -0.07
N VAL A 599 -21.04 30.37 0.63
CA VAL A 599 -19.58 30.25 0.59
C VAL A 599 -19.13 29.02 -0.21
N PHE A 600 -20.03 28.32 -0.93
CA PHE A 600 -19.69 27.09 -1.70
C PHE A 600 -18.62 27.35 -2.76
N SER A 601 -18.58 28.56 -3.32
CA SER A 601 -17.59 28.98 -4.32
C SER A 601 -16.38 29.70 -3.74
N LEU A 602 -16.21 29.71 -2.42
CA LEU A 602 -15.07 30.35 -1.76
C LEU A 602 -13.75 29.67 -2.16
N VAL A 603 -12.80 30.48 -2.60
CA VAL A 603 -11.44 30.05 -2.93
C VAL A 603 -10.43 30.75 -2.05
N GLY A 604 -9.37 30.02 -1.69
CA GLY A 604 -8.18 30.56 -1.08
C GLY A 604 -7.39 31.42 -2.07
N PRO A 605 -6.38 32.16 -1.60
CA PRO A 605 -5.77 33.22 -2.39
C PRO A 605 -5.00 32.73 -3.64
N HIS A 606 -4.51 31.48 -3.62
CA HIS A 606 -3.92 30.83 -4.80
C HIS A 606 -4.95 30.17 -5.74
N GLY A 607 -6.26 30.34 -5.51
CA GLY A 607 -7.33 29.72 -6.30
C GLY A 607 -7.64 28.27 -5.90
N THR A 608 -7.17 27.81 -4.74
CA THR A 608 -7.60 26.57 -4.09
C THR A 608 -9.06 26.68 -3.69
N SER A 609 -9.92 25.72 -4.04
CA SER A 609 -11.29 25.66 -3.49
C SER A 609 -11.22 25.32 -2.01
N ILE A 610 -11.90 26.10 -1.16
CA ILE A 610 -11.99 25.84 0.29
C ILE A 610 -13.24 24.99 0.53
N THR A 611 -14.41 25.62 0.47
CA THR A 611 -15.67 25.01 0.95
C THR A 611 -16.03 23.72 0.23
N ARG A 612 -15.78 23.59 -1.08
CA ARG A 612 -16.13 22.34 -1.80
C ARG A 612 -15.31 21.15 -1.36
N ASP A 613 -14.06 21.37 -0.97
CA ASP A 613 -13.15 20.29 -0.58
C ASP A 613 -13.44 19.89 0.88
N LEU A 614 -13.69 20.85 1.77
CA LEU A 614 -14.23 20.60 3.11
C LEU A 614 -15.57 19.83 3.07
N VAL A 615 -16.51 20.22 2.19
CA VAL A 615 -17.78 19.50 1.95
C VAL A 615 -17.54 18.06 1.49
N LEU A 616 -16.54 17.84 0.63
CA LEU A 616 -16.22 16.52 0.11
C LEU A 616 -15.55 15.63 1.17
N ILE A 617 -14.67 16.19 2.00
CA ILE A 617 -14.03 15.51 3.14
C ILE A 617 -15.07 15.11 4.19
N ALA A 618 -15.95 16.04 4.58
CA ALA A 618 -17.05 15.74 5.50
C ALA A 618 -17.94 14.60 5.00
N LYS A 619 -18.35 14.63 3.71
CA LYS A 619 -19.10 13.54 3.05
C LYS A 619 -18.34 12.23 2.92
N GLN A 620 -17.01 12.23 3.08
CA GLN A 620 -16.16 11.04 3.10
C GLN A 620 -15.92 10.50 4.53
N GLY A 621 -16.57 11.09 5.55
CA GLY A 621 -16.44 10.71 6.96
C GLY A 621 -15.47 11.57 7.76
N GLY A 622 -15.13 12.77 7.27
CA GLY A 622 -14.21 13.70 7.94
C GLY A 622 -12.73 13.47 7.58
N GLY A 623 -11.85 14.23 8.22
CA GLY A 623 -10.41 14.18 7.99
C GLY A 623 -9.74 15.55 8.00
N PHE A 624 -8.53 15.64 7.44
CA PHE A 624 -7.70 16.86 7.47
C PHE A 624 -7.50 17.48 6.07
N GLU A 625 -7.36 18.80 6.02
CA GLU A 625 -6.98 19.58 4.83
C GLU A 625 -6.13 20.81 5.19
N TYR A 626 -5.35 21.31 4.22
CA TYR A 626 -4.70 22.61 4.31
C TYR A 626 -5.58 23.71 3.70
N VAL A 627 -6.08 24.60 4.55
CA VAL A 627 -6.90 25.73 4.13
C VAL A 627 -6.05 26.99 4.13
N GLU A 628 -6.06 27.71 3.01
CA GLU A 628 -5.53 29.08 2.94
C GLU A 628 -6.65 30.08 3.07
N THR A 629 -6.51 30.99 4.04
CA THR A 629 -7.35 32.18 4.17
C THR A 629 -6.53 33.44 3.95
N ARG A 630 -7.22 34.58 3.84
CA ARG A 630 -6.61 35.90 3.78
C ARG A 630 -7.08 36.71 4.97
N ASP A 631 -6.15 37.25 5.74
CA ASP A 631 -6.41 38.28 6.75
C ASP A 631 -5.75 39.58 6.30
N ALA A 632 -6.55 40.61 6.04
CA ALA A 632 -6.14 41.86 5.40
C ALA A 632 -5.26 41.65 4.14
N ASP A 633 -3.95 41.91 4.23
CA ASP A 633 -2.97 41.72 3.14
C ASP A 633 -2.08 40.48 3.32
N ASN A 634 -2.33 39.71 4.38
CA ASN A 634 -1.57 38.53 4.79
C ASN A 634 -2.30 37.25 4.39
N PHE A 635 -1.54 36.19 4.15
CA PHE A 635 -2.04 34.87 3.80
C PHE A 635 -1.78 33.95 4.98
N MET A 636 -2.81 33.27 5.45
CA MET A 636 -2.74 32.37 6.60
C MET A 636 -3.02 30.95 6.11
N LEU A 637 -2.03 30.08 6.27
CA LEU A 637 -2.17 28.64 6.02
C LEU A 637 -2.50 27.95 7.34
N SER A 638 -3.61 27.24 7.38
CA SER A 638 -4.05 26.45 8.53
C SER A 638 -4.10 24.97 8.21
N LEU A 639 -3.78 24.15 9.22
CA LEU A 639 -4.25 22.77 9.26
C LEU A 639 -5.71 22.82 9.73
N THR A 640 -6.60 22.20 8.98
CA THR A 640 -8.03 22.13 9.27
C THR A 640 -8.44 20.68 9.46
N TYR A 641 -9.19 20.40 10.53
CA TYR A 641 -9.86 19.12 10.76
C TYR A 641 -11.37 19.29 10.55
N VAL A 642 -11.98 18.35 9.85
CA VAL A 642 -13.37 18.37 9.41
C VAL A 642 -14.09 17.16 10.00
N GLU A 643 -15.21 17.41 10.67
CA GLU A 643 -16.06 16.41 11.30
C GLU A 643 -17.50 16.58 10.82
N SER A 644 -18.09 15.52 10.26
CA SER A 644 -19.50 15.53 9.87
C SER A 644 -20.38 15.58 11.12
N VAL A 645 -21.49 16.31 11.09
CA VAL A 645 -22.47 16.28 12.18
C VAL A 645 -23.65 15.38 11.82
N ASP A 646 -24.24 15.61 10.65
CA ASP A 646 -25.35 14.84 10.10
C ASP A 646 -25.37 14.95 8.55
N ASP A 647 -26.44 14.48 7.91
CA ASP A 647 -26.63 14.51 6.45
C ASP A 647 -26.83 15.93 5.85
N GLU A 648 -26.85 17.00 6.65
CA GLU A 648 -27.03 18.39 6.21
C GLU A 648 -25.79 19.28 6.39
N TRP A 649 -24.93 19.04 7.40
CA TRP A 649 -23.84 19.95 7.77
C TRP A 649 -22.68 19.31 8.54
N PHE A 650 -21.58 20.06 8.61
CA PHE A 650 -20.34 19.67 9.28
C PHE A 650 -19.73 20.84 10.06
N ILE A 651 -18.82 20.52 10.97
CA ILE A 651 -18.00 21.47 11.71
C ILE A 651 -16.53 21.26 11.30
N ALA A 652 -15.80 22.36 11.13
CA ALA A 652 -14.37 22.36 10.90
C ALA A 652 -13.66 23.21 11.96
N GLY A 653 -12.55 22.69 12.49
CA GLY A 653 -11.62 23.44 13.35
C GLY A 653 -10.32 23.70 12.60
N SER A 654 -9.78 24.92 12.70
CA SER A 654 -8.53 25.31 12.01
C SER A 654 -7.51 25.93 12.96
N ILE A 655 -6.25 25.48 12.85
CA ILE A 655 -5.09 25.97 13.59
C ILE A 655 -3.98 26.41 12.61
N GLU A 656 -3.39 27.57 12.85
CA GLU A 656 -2.41 28.19 11.95
C GLU A 656 -1.05 27.47 11.96
N LEU A 657 -0.48 27.21 10.78
CA LEU A 657 0.81 26.53 10.61
C LEU A 657 2.01 27.48 10.67
N SER A 658 1.81 28.79 10.51
CA SER A 658 2.87 29.79 10.60
C SER A 658 2.34 31.18 10.91
N SER A 659 2.94 31.85 11.91
CA SER A 659 2.66 33.22 12.31
C SER A 659 3.30 34.31 11.42
N HIS A 660 3.83 33.94 10.26
CA HIS A 660 4.51 34.86 9.35
C HIS A 660 3.63 35.14 8.12
N PRO A 661 3.32 36.42 7.85
CA PRO A 661 2.53 36.77 6.68
C PRO A 661 3.33 36.51 5.41
N ILE A 662 2.81 35.62 4.56
CA ILE A 662 3.30 35.46 3.18
C ILE A 662 2.90 36.73 2.42
N VAL A 663 3.72 37.17 1.47
CA VAL A 663 3.42 38.33 0.61
C VAL A 663 3.46 37.87 -0.84
N LEU A 664 2.32 37.91 -1.54
CA LEU A 664 2.30 37.75 -3.00
C LEU A 664 2.62 39.07 -3.70
N SER A 665 3.30 38.96 -4.84
CA SER A 665 3.64 40.07 -5.75
C SER A 665 2.65 40.18 -6.92
#